data_AF-A0A2P6VAG1-F1
#
_entry.id   AF-A0A2P6VAG1-F1
#
_cell.length_a   1.000
_cell.length_b   1.000
_cell.length_c   1.000
_cell.angle_alpha   90.00
_cell.angle_beta   90.00
_cell.angle_gamma   90.00
#
_symmetry.space_group_name_H-M   'P 1'
#
loop_
_entity.id
_entity.type
_entity.pdbx_description
1 polymer ?
#
loop_
_entity_poly.entity_id
_entity_poly.type
_entity_poly.pdbx_seq_one_letter_code
_entity_poly.pdbx_strand_id
1 'polypeptide(L)'
;MLRKGAVGALGALARLGSTSSSTSRLFSSNTYPIIDHTFDAIVVGAGGAGLRAAVGLSEGGFNTACITKLFPTRSHTVAAQGGINAALGNMTEDNWRWHAYDTIKGSDWLGDQDAIEYMCKEAPAAVYELENYGLPFSRTDDGKIYQRAFGGQSLDYGRGGQAYRCCAAADRTGHAMLHTLYGAAMKHDCKFFVEYFALDLIMDQDGSCRGVIALCMEDGTLHRFRAHNTILATGGYGRAYFSATSAHTCTGDGNAMAARAGLPLQDLEFVQFHPTGIYGAGCLITEGSRGEGGILRNSEGERFMERYAPTAKDLASRDVVSRSMTMEIREGRGVGPEKDHIYLHLNHLPPELLAERLPGISETAAIFAGVDVTKEPIPVIPTVHYNMGGIPSNYHGEVLRPTSGNPDAIVPGLMAAGEAASASVHGANRLGANSLLDIVVFGRACALRTQEILKPGTPHKPLPADAGDATIARLDKLRNADGNQRTAEIRRSMQKIMQNNAAVFRTQETLAEGCDLIDECVDTLQDIKLSDRGMVWNTDLVEAVELENLLMNAAVTMHSAERRKESRGAHAREDFSERNDKEWMKHTLGWFDWNQGSKSKVKIDYRPVHMQPLTKDMEHVPPKARASRCSTQLNGPRAGAQAPAVGRRPLAVVAAVLPDHRQPLCSAGLAVAGCLVAGQLLLTPATLAGEPGKGYQGVVTSTEQDQPAPSTAPLSGPSSGTDAKNPLQKRAAELAAGDLDQAGSANAARKGTTSAGNPFSKGSQRYPARVRLAVKNPRSPWTYPRRVRRPNTLAFVLRALAQQPDVAACIVAFDALDIHGTAAYSDQLAIPAASLTAFPAVQEAHFSAANVRLQHGGLAALSQLQGLTSLTLADVYPSLLDGLQQLQQLRRLSLAGGWAEAAEAALRLLPALPALTSLTLQPREWVPAQSWHHLGSLATLQDLTLRLQHRDGAAQSAALAAPLHAVAPRLRSLVVAAGDAAVLQQPLAACVRVTRLDICVSLTGRPGDDAAALAVLTALPLLQHLRLETWGLGSEAVPAVLGQLDGLTHMEVAGHGFSGSWEALRHLQHLRELSVQDVACWRRLRASLPALGTVTSLAVGGGGAELTERIWQELAGATQLRALALHRFAVRPLPAVARSFEHLTRLSIRGHGILVAARNALACFCCLCLACRWPRSDIACLVAAAFAHALPYGYVLLIAGVDRT
;
A
#
# COMPACT_ATOMS: atom_id res chain seq x y z
N MET A 1 -39.33 15.78 74.04
CA MET A 1 -40.44 16.33 74.84
C MET A 1 -41.64 16.58 73.91
N LEU A 2 -42.86 16.66 74.45
CA LEU A 2 -44.10 16.86 73.70
C LEU A 2 -44.72 18.23 73.99
N ARG A 3 -45.22 18.94 72.96
CA ARG A 3 -46.64 19.35 72.84
C ARG A 3 -46.95 20.18 71.58
N LYS A 4 -47.99 19.74 70.86
CA LYS A 4 -49.07 20.45 70.12
C LYS A 4 -48.80 21.84 69.49
N GLY A 5 -49.26 22.12 68.27
CA GLY A 5 -50.08 21.27 67.37
C GLY A 5 -50.80 22.06 66.24
N ALA A 6 -52.03 21.64 65.91
CA ALA A 6 -52.98 22.27 64.96
C ALA A 6 -52.79 22.06 63.44
N VAL A 7 -53.10 20.82 62.99
CA VAL A 7 -54.01 20.46 61.88
C VAL A 7 -53.96 21.23 60.53
N GLY A 8 -53.65 20.48 59.47
CA GLY A 8 -54.06 20.72 58.07
C GLY A 8 -54.17 19.37 57.32
N ALA A 9 -55.08 19.22 56.35
CA ALA A 9 -55.34 17.95 55.64
C ALA A 9 -54.28 17.67 54.54
N LEU A 10 -53.86 16.46 54.15
CA LEU A 10 -54.32 15.06 54.30
C LEU A 10 -55.22 14.53 53.15
N GLY A 11 -54.59 13.76 52.24
CA GLY A 11 -55.23 12.76 51.36
C GLY A 11 -54.83 12.85 49.87
N ALA A 12 -54.61 11.77 49.13
CA ALA A 12 -54.25 10.40 49.51
C ALA A 12 -53.63 9.67 48.29
N LEU A 13 -52.55 8.90 48.48
CA LEU A 13 -52.00 8.01 47.44
C LEU A 13 -51.56 6.69 48.09
N ALA A 14 -52.39 5.65 47.94
CA ALA A 14 -52.18 4.34 48.54
C ALA A 14 -51.54 3.36 47.54
N ARG A 15 -50.63 2.51 48.03
CA ARG A 15 -50.02 1.43 47.26
C ARG A 15 -50.90 0.18 47.29
N LEU A 16 -51.07 -0.46 46.14
CA LEU A 16 -51.11 -1.92 46.04
C LEU A 16 -50.13 -2.32 44.92
N GLY A 17 -49.43 -3.43 45.09
CA GLY A 17 -48.38 -3.86 44.17
C GLY A 17 -48.66 -5.22 43.54
N SER A 18 -47.90 -5.55 42.50
CA SER A 18 -47.74 -6.91 42.00
C SER A 18 -46.25 -7.23 41.82
N THR A 19 -45.91 -8.52 41.87
CA THR A 19 -44.54 -9.02 41.91
C THR A 19 -44.07 -9.53 40.55
N SER A 20 -42.90 -9.08 40.08
CA SER A 20 -42.14 -9.71 39.00
C SER A 20 -40.63 -9.70 39.29
N SER A 21 -40.22 -10.41 40.36
CA SER A 21 -38.81 -10.64 40.66
C SER A 21 -38.23 -11.77 39.82
N SER A 22 -37.77 -11.45 38.59
CA SER A 22 -36.96 -12.38 37.79
C SER A 22 -35.77 -11.71 37.10
N THR A 23 -34.57 -12.04 37.61
CA THR A 23 -33.29 -12.04 36.88
C THR A 23 -32.77 -10.72 36.29
N SER A 24 -32.72 -9.65 37.08
CA SER A 24 -31.59 -8.72 36.98
C SER A 24 -30.34 -9.38 37.57
N ARG A 25 -29.64 -10.19 36.76
CA ARG A 25 -28.28 -10.62 37.13
C ARG A 25 -27.39 -9.38 37.10
N LEU A 26 -26.86 -9.00 38.26
CA LEU A 26 -25.65 -8.19 38.31
C LEU A 26 -24.58 -8.93 37.50
N PHE A 27 -24.14 -8.34 36.38
CA PHE A 27 -23.03 -8.87 35.60
C PHE A 27 -21.75 -8.69 36.42
N SER A 28 -21.41 -9.70 37.22
CA SER A 28 -20.09 -9.76 37.87
C SER A 28 -19.00 -9.71 36.80
N SER A 29 -17.94 -8.93 37.04
CA SER A 29 -16.78 -8.71 36.16
C SER A 29 -15.89 -9.95 35.88
N ASN A 30 -16.44 -11.15 36.05
CA ASN A 30 -15.78 -12.44 35.85
C ASN A 30 -15.97 -13.04 34.44
N THR A 31 -16.90 -12.54 33.62
CA THR A 31 -17.20 -13.15 32.30
C THR A 31 -16.16 -12.83 31.23
N TYR A 32 -15.59 -11.62 31.26
CA TYR A 32 -14.59 -11.14 30.31
C TYR A 32 -13.39 -10.57 31.08
N PRO A 33 -12.14 -10.94 30.74
CA PRO A 33 -10.97 -10.29 31.31
C PRO A 33 -10.86 -8.86 30.79
N ILE A 34 -10.75 -7.90 31.72
CA ILE A 34 -10.56 -6.48 31.44
C ILE A 34 -9.12 -6.09 31.78
N ILE A 35 -8.40 -5.49 30.84
CA ILE A 35 -7.02 -5.04 30.99
C ILE A 35 -7.01 -3.50 31.03
N ASP A 36 -6.63 -2.94 32.17
CA ASP A 36 -6.59 -1.49 32.38
C ASP A 36 -5.24 -0.89 31.96
N HIS A 37 -5.31 0.17 31.15
CA HIS A 37 -4.16 0.95 30.67
C HIS A 37 -4.26 2.40 31.15
N THR A 38 -3.13 3.12 31.19
CA THR A 38 -3.12 4.55 31.53
C THR A 38 -2.03 5.26 30.72
N PHE A 39 -2.45 6.32 30.02
CA PHE A 39 -1.66 7.12 29.09
C PHE A 39 -2.01 8.60 29.29
N ASP A 40 -1.10 9.53 29.04
CA ASP A 40 -1.44 10.97 29.17
C ASP A 40 -2.53 11.34 28.16
N ALA A 41 -2.36 10.87 26.92
CA ALA A 41 -3.28 11.03 25.81
C ALA A 41 -3.44 9.72 25.02
N ILE A 42 -4.60 9.52 24.40
CA ILE A 42 -4.83 8.45 23.42
C ILE A 42 -5.34 8.99 22.10
N VAL A 43 -4.99 8.29 21.03
CA VAL A 43 -5.46 8.54 19.66
C VAL A 43 -6.19 7.30 19.15
N VAL A 44 -7.39 7.46 18.63
CA VAL A 44 -8.22 6.36 18.11
C VAL A 44 -8.35 6.50 16.59
N GLY A 45 -7.72 5.59 15.87
CA GLY A 45 -7.52 5.63 14.42
C GLY A 45 -6.06 5.93 14.06
N ALA A 46 -5.53 5.23 13.06
CA ALA A 46 -4.15 5.38 12.56
C ALA A 46 -4.09 5.75 11.06
N GLY A 47 -5.07 6.53 10.59
CA GLY A 47 -4.97 7.28 9.34
C GLY A 47 -4.03 8.49 9.48
N GLY A 48 -3.97 9.34 8.46
CA GLY A 48 -3.05 10.50 8.47
C GLY A 48 -3.24 11.44 9.66
N ALA A 49 -4.49 11.68 10.09
CA ALA A 49 -4.78 12.52 11.27
C ALA A 49 -4.27 11.89 12.56
N GLY A 50 -4.60 10.63 12.79
CA GLY A 50 -4.20 9.92 13.99
C GLY A 50 -2.68 9.75 14.09
N LEU A 51 -2.01 9.45 12.96
CA LEU A 51 -0.54 9.37 12.94
C LEU A 51 0.12 10.74 13.15
N ARG A 52 -0.39 11.84 12.57
CA ARG A 52 0.20 13.17 12.81
C ARG A 52 -0.02 13.65 14.25
N ALA A 53 -1.18 13.34 14.84
CA ALA A 53 -1.45 13.59 16.25
C ALA A 53 -0.52 12.76 17.15
N ALA A 54 -0.38 11.46 16.88
CA ALA A 54 0.51 10.57 17.63
C ALA A 54 1.99 11.01 17.58
N VAL A 55 2.47 11.45 16.40
CA VAL A 55 3.79 12.09 16.25
C VAL A 55 3.88 13.34 17.14
N GLY A 56 2.95 14.29 17.02
CA GLY A 56 3.00 15.56 17.75
C GLY A 56 2.90 15.43 19.27
N LEU A 57 2.09 14.49 19.76
CA LEU A 57 2.00 14.19 21.19
C LEU A 57 3.32 13.59 21.71
N SER A 58 3.94 12.70 20.93
CA SER A 58 5.21 12.07 21.29
C SER A 58 6.40 13.02 21.18
N GLU A 59 6.38 13.95 20.21
CA GLU A 59 7.29 15.10 20.11
C GLU A 59 7.17 16.01 21.35
N GLY A 60 5.95 16.19 21.87
CA GLY A 60 5.66 16.90 23.13
C GLY A 60 5.97 16.12 24.41
N GLY A 61 6.49 14.89 24.32
CA GLY A 61 6.85 14.06 25.47
C GLY A 61 5.69 13.37 26.20
N PHE A 62 4.50 13.31 25.61
CA PHE A 62 3.32 12.65 26.21
C PHE A 62 3.41 11.13 26.04
N ASN A 63 3.19 10.37 27.12
CA ASN A 63 3.01 8.92 27.05
C ASN A 63 1.70 8.63 26.29
N THR A 64 1.81 8.23 25.02
CA THR A 64 0.71 8.25 24.05
C THR A 64 0.41 6.86 23.50
N ALA A 65 -0.85 6.46 23.51
CA ALA A 65 -1.32 5.26 22.79
C ALA A 65 -1.98 5.62 21.46
N CYS A 66 -1.71 4.84 20.40
CA CYS A 66 -2.43 4.90 19.13
C CYS A 66 -3.18 3.58 18.92
N ILE A 67 -4.51 3.62 19.10
CA ILE A 67 -5.42 2.47 19.05
C ILE A 67 -6.04 2.43 17.65
N THR A 68 -5.98 1.29 16.95
CA THR A 68 -6.49 1.20 15.57
C THR A 68 -6.98 -0.21 15.24
N LYS A 69 -8.17 -0.31 14.63
CA LYS A 69 -8.77 -1.59 14.19
C LYS A 69 -8.09 -2.22 12.97
N LEU A 70 -7.07 -1.56 12.41
CA LEU A 70 -6.25 -2.02 11.28
C LEU A 70 -4.77 -1.76 11.54
N PHE A 71 -3.89 -2.54 10.91
CA PHE A 71 -2.52 -2.10 10.69
C PHE A 71 -2.47 -0.68 10.05
N PRO A 72 -1.72 0.30 10.61
CA PRO A 72 -1.83 1.72 10.24
C PRO A 72 -1.84 2.05 8.75
N THR A 73 -0.98 1.41 7.95
CA THR A 73 -0.89 1.70 6.51
C THR A 73 -2.00 1.05 5.66
N ARG A 74 -3.03 0.46 6.30
CA ARG A 74 -4.28 0.01 5.66
C ARG A 74 -5.42 1.03 5.80
N SER A 75 -5.27 2.05 6.65
CA SER A 75 -6.23 3.15 6.81
C SER A 75 -6.54 3.82 5.46
N HIS A 76 -7.79 4.23 5.24
CA HIS A 76 -8.27 4.68 3.92
C HIS A 76 -7.50 5.86 3.30
N THR A 77 -6.78 6.66 4.11
CA THR A 77 -5.78 7.64 3.64
C THR A 77 -4.83 7.06 2.56
N VAL A 78 -4.48 5.78 2.63
CA VAL A 78 -3.62 5.09 1.66
C VAL A 78 -4.17 5.13 0.22
N ALA A 79 -5.50 5.23 0.06
CA ALA A 79 -6.19 5.22 -1.22
C ALA A 79 -6.43 6.64 -1.80
N ALA A 80 -6.03 7.70 -1.09
CA ALA A 80 -6.14 9.06 -1.62
C ALA A 80 -5.08 9.29 -2.71
N GLN A 81 -5.50 9.81 -3.86
CA GLN A 81 -4.67 9.82 -5.07
C GLN A 81 -4.04 11.19 -5.36
N GLY A 82 -4.88 12.17 -5.72
CA GLY A 82 -4.48 13.33 -6.51
C GLY A 82 -3.55 14.38 -5.86
N GLY A 83 -3.51 14.50 -4.54
CA GLY A 83 -2.59 15.41 -3.85
C GLY A 83 -3.09 16.00 -2.53
N ILE A 84 -2.31 16.95 -2.02
CA ILE A 84 -2.55 17.77 -0.82
C ILE A 84 -2.36 19.25 -1.18
N ASN A 85 -3.29 20.13 -0.79
CA ASN A 85 -3.20 21.55 -1.18
C ASN A 85 -2.29 22.35 -0.25
N ALA A 86 -1.41 23.17 -0.81
CA ALA A 86 -0.74 24.26 -0.11
C ALA A 86 -0.30 25.36 -1.08
N ALA A 87 -0.46 26.63 -0.68
CA ALA A 87 0.01 27.78 -1.44
C ALA A 87 1.53 27.94 -1.33
N LEU A 88 2.29 27.02 -1.95
CA LEU A 88 3.75 27.02 -1.96
C LEU A 88 4.33 28.01 -2.99
N GLY A 89 3.60 28.28 -4.08
CA GLY A 89 4.04 29.14 -5.17
C GLY A 89 5.07 28.50 -6.12
N ASN A 90 5.10 27.16 -6.24
CA ASN A 90 6.14 26.47 -7.01
C ASN A 90 5.90 26.46 -8.52
N MET A 91 4.65 26.59 -8.96
CA MET A 91 4.24 26.54 -10.39
C MET A 91 3.84 27.91 -10.94
N THR A 92 3.19 28.71 -10.10
CA THR A 92 2.74 30.10 -10.34
C THR A 92 2.88 30.86 -9.02
N GLU A 93 2.75 32.19 -9.04
CA GLU A 93 2.43 32.92 -7.80
C GLU A 93 1.16 32.34 -7.16
N ASP A 94 1.12 32.27 -5.83
CA ASP A 94 -0.04 31.85 -5.05
C ASP A 94 -0.06 32.50 -3.66
N ASN A 95 -1.23 32.54 -3.01
CA ASN A 95 -1.41 33.11 -1.69
C ASN A 95 -2.38 32.24 -0.87
N TRP A 96 -2.05 31.95 0.39
CA TRP A 96 -2.92 31.14 1.25
C TRP A 96 -4.33 31.74 1.42
N ARG A 97 -4.47 33.07 1.27
CA ARG A 97 -5.77 33.77 1.27
C ARG A 97 -6.64 33.46 0.07
N TRP A 98 -6.04 33.19 -1.10
CA TRP A 98 -6.77 32.75 -2.29
C TRP A 98 -7.29 31.31 -2.10
N HIS A 99 -6.47 30.45 -1.49
CA HIS A 99 -6.87 29.10 -1.08
C HIS A 99 -7.96 29.11 0.02
N ALA A 100 -7.89 30.03 0.99
CA ALA A 100 -8.95 30.23 1.98
C ALA A 100 -10.26 30.71 1.32
N TYR A 101 -10.20 31.70 0.44
CA TYR A 101 -11.35 32.16 -0.34
C TYR A 101 -11.99 31.04 -1.17
N ASP A 102 -11.17 30.26 -1.90
CA ASP A 102 -11.64 29.10 -2.66
C ASP A 102 -12.32 28.09 -1.74
N THR A 103 -11.79 27.88 -0.54
CA THR A 103 -12.36 26.94 0.43
C THR A 103 -13.70 27.43 1.00
N ILE A 104 -13.85 28.71 1.35
CA ILE A 104 -15.11 29.32 1.83
C ILE A 104 -16.19 29.33 0.72
N LYS A 105 -15.79 29.63 -0.52
CA LYS A 105 -16.65 29.52 -1.71
C LYS A 105 -16.97 28.05 -2.04
N GLY A 106 -16.01 27.17 -1.80
CA GLY A 106 -16.10 25.73 -2.02
C GLY A 106 -17.13 25.07 -1.11
N SER A 107 -17.08 25.39 0.18
CA SER A 107 -17.99 24.97 1.26
C SER A 107 -19.39 25.61 1.20
N ASP A 108 -19.63 26.49 0.22
CA ASP A 108 -20.87 27.23 0.00
C ASP A 108 -21.30 28.05 1.23
N TRP A 109 -20.29 28.69 1.85
CA TRP A 109 -20.36 29.51 3.06
C TRP A 109 -20.84 28.80 4.35
N LEU A 110 -21.04 27.48 4.33
CA LEU A 110 -21.27 26.66 5.53
C LEU A 110 -19.93 26.18 6.15
N GLY A 111 -18.81 26.81 5.82
CA GLY A 111 -17.51 26.50 6.40
C GLY A 111 -17.10 27.58 7.39
N ASP A 112 -16.70 27.16 8.59
CA ASP A 112 -16.23 28.01 9.68
C ASP A 112 -14.94 28.74 9.23
N GLN A 113 -14.99 30.07 9.10
CA GLN A 113 -13.96 30.88 8.44
C GLN A 113 -12.68 31.00 9.28
N ASP A 114 -12.80 30.87 10.60
CA ASP A 114 -11.70 30.79 11.55
C ASP A 114 -10.87 29.51 11.35
N ALA A 115 -11.56 28.36 11.27
CA ALA A 115 -10.94 27.06 11.00
C ALA A 115 -10.35 27.00 9.57
N ILE A 116 -11.01 27.64 8.58
CA ILE A 116 -10.48 27.72 7.21
C ILE A 116 -9.25 28.63 7.13
N GLU A 117 -9.21 29.75 7.86
CA GLU A 117 -8.01 30.59 7.97
C GLU A 117 -6.85 29.75 8.50
N TYR A 118 -7.04 29.09 9.64
CA TYR A 118 -6.03 28.24 10.28
C TYR A 118 -5.51 27.16 9.32
N MET A 119 -6.42 26.41 8.68
CA MET A 119 -6.07 25.33 7.75
C MET A 119 -5.25 25.82 6.54
N CYS A 120 -5.64 26.93 5.92
CA CYS A 120 -4.97 27.41 4.72
C CYS A 120 -3.64 28.12 5.05
N LYS A 121 -3.56 28.81 6.20
CA LYS A 121 -2.38 29.53 6.68
C LYS A 121 -1.26 28.57 7.13
N GLU A 122 -1.59 27.47 7.80
CA GLU A 122 -0.64 26.41 8.17
C GLU A 122 -0.24 25.50 6.99
N ALA A 123 -0.98 25.51 5.87
CA ALA A 123 -0.80 24.55 4.78
C ALA A 123 0.64 24.47 4.21
N PRO A 124 1.36 25.59 3.96
CA PRO A 124 2.73 25.52 3.46
C PRO A 124 3.67 24.85 4.47
N ALA A 125 3.55 25.20 5.75
CA ALA A 125 4.38 24.62 6.82
C ALA A 125 4.12 23.11 6.98
N ALA A 126 2.85 22.69 6.96
CA ALA A 126 2.47 21.28 7.05
C ALA A 126 2.96 20.44 5.85
N VAL A 127 2.95 20.99 4.63
CA VAL A 127 3.47 20.27 3.46
C VAL A 127 5.00 20.20 3.46
N TYR A 128 5.71 21.25 3.89
CA TYR A 128 7.17 21.17 4.08
C TYR A 128 7.55 20.23 5.23
N GLU A 129 6.77 20.14 6.31
CA GLU A 129 6.98 19.18 7.40
C GLU A 129 6.92 17.73 6.89
N LEU A 130 5.94 17.41 6.03
CA LEU A 130 5.84 16.11 5.36
C LEU A 130 7.02 15.80 4.42
N GLU A 131 7.49 16.79 3.65
CA GLU A 131 8.62 16.61 2.74
C GLU A 131 9.92 16.35 3.53
N ASN A 132 10.15 17.10 4.62
CA ASN A 132 11.27 16.90 5.54
C ASN A 132 11.19 15.55 6.30
N TYR A 133 9.99 15.00 6.55
CA TYR A 133 9.85 13.64 7.05
C TYR A 133 10.19 12.55 6.01
N GLY A 134 10.32 12.93 4.73
CA GLY A 134 10.75 12.07 3.62
C GLY A 134 9.66 11.74 2.59
N LEU A 135 8.56 12.50 2.51
CA LEU A 135 7.48 12.22 1.56
C LEU A 135 7.99 12.41 0.11
N PRO A 136 7.97 11.36 -0.74
CA PRO A 136 8.47 11.42 -2.11
C PRO A 136 7.50 12.16 -3.06
N PHE A 137 7.32 13.46 -2.86
CA PHE A 137 6.63 14.33 -3.83
C PHE A 137 7.32 14.28 -5.19
N SER A 138 6.50 14.29 -6.26
CA SER A 138 6.97 14.57 -7.63
C SER A 138 7.63 15.94 -7.67
N ARG A 139 8.54 16.15 -8.62
CA ARG A 139 9.35 17.37 -8.69
C ARG A 139 9.10 18.19 -9.95
N THR A 140 9.38 19.48 -9.82
CA THR A 140 9.63 20.42 -10.92
C THR A 140 11.09 20.30 -11.40
N ASP A 141 11.41 20.91 -12.54
CA ASP A 141 12.77 20.89 -13.10
C ASP A 141 13.80 21.60 -12.20
N ASP A 142 13.36 22.51 -11.34
CA ASP A 142 14.19 23.18 -10.31
C ASP A 142 14.18 22.46 -8.94
N GLY A 143 13.65 21.24 -8.86
CA GLY A 143 13.73 20.37 -7.68
C GLY A 143 12.71 20.64 -6.57
N LYS A 144 11.82 21.62 -6.74
CA LYS A 144 10.72 21.90 -5.79
C LYS A 144 9.61 20.85 -5.86
N ILE A 145 8.67 20.91 -4.92
CA ILE A 145 7.46 20.07 -4.91
C ILE A 145 6.58 20.45 -6.10
N TYR A 146 6.33 19.52 -7.02
CA TYR A 146 5.40 19.70 -8.12
C TYR A 146 3.95 19.82 -7.62
N GLN A 147 3.21 20.75 -8.23
CA GLN A 147 1.82 21.02 -7.93
C GLN A 147 0.99 20.95 -9.22
N ARG A 148 -0.19 20.33 -9.16
CA ARG A 148 -1.13 20.22 -10.30
C ARG A 148 -2.36 21.11 -10.11
N ALA A 149 -3.09 21.36 -11.19
CA ALA A 149 -4.42 21.97 -11.13
C ALA A 149 -5.43 21.02 -10.49
N PHE A 150 -6.44 21.56 -9.81
CA PHE A 150 -7.50 20.77 -9.18
C PHE A 150 -8.84 21.53 -9.13
N GLY A 151 -9.93 20.80 -8.92
CA GLY A 151 -11.29 21.32 -8.99
C GLY A 151 -11.58 22.42 -7.97
N GLY A 152 -12.07 23.56 -8.45
CA GLY A 152 -12.47 24.72 -7.62
C GLY A 152 -11.31 25.57 -7.08
N GLN A 153 -10.13 25.56 -7.72
CA GLN A 153 -8.96 26.33 -7.29
C GLN A 153 -8.65 27.51 -8.23
N SER A 154 -8.46 28.71 -7.67
CA SER A 154 -8.25 29.94 -8.42
C SER A 154 -7.18 30.86 -7.83
N LEU A 155 -6.64 31.73 -8.68
CA LEU A 155 -5.76 32.84 -8.29
C LEU A 155 -6.57 34.13 -8.09
N ASP A 156 -6.00 35.11 -7.40
CA ASP A 156 -6.61 36.42 -7.08
C ASP A 156 -8.11 36.36 -6.73
N TYR A 157 -8.44 35.64 -5.65
CA TYR A 157 -9.82 35.57 -5.11
C TYR A 157 -10.91 35.26 -6.17
N GLY A 158 -10.64 34.32 -7.09
CA GLY A 158 -11.56 33.93 -8.16
C GLY A 158 -11.41 34.69 -9.47
N ARG A 159 -10.43 35.60 -9.61
CA ARG A 159 -10.26 36.46 -10.80
C ARG A 159 -9.06 36.07 -11.67
N GLY A 160 -7.99 35.57 -11.09
CA GLY A 160 -6.70 35.29 -11.76
C GLY A 160 -6.62 33.98 -12.54
N GLY A 161 -7.75 33.33 -12.84
CA GLY A 161 -7.78 32.03 -13.52
C GLY A 161 -7.52 30.82 -12.59
N GLN A 162 -7.16 29.68 -13.18
CA GLN A 162 -6.93 28.40 -12.49
C GLN A 162 -5.62 28.41 -11.70
N ALA A 163 -5.65 27.96 -10.44
CA ALA A 163 -4.46 27.79 -9.61
C ALA A 163 -3.87 26.36 -9.71
N TYR A 164 -2.57 26.25 -9.43
CA TYR A 164 -1.79 25.01 -9.43
C TYR A 164 -1.18 24.79 -8.04
N ARG A 165 -2.01 24.42 -7.06
CA ARG A 165 -1.58 24.29 -5.64
C ARG A 165 -1.71 22.90 -5.03
N CYS A 166 -2.13 21.91 -5.81
CA CYS A 166 -2.29 20.53 -5.36
C CYS A 166 -0.95 19.78 -5.45
N CYS A 167 -0.20 19.75 -4.36
CA CYS A 167 1.09 19.06 -4.25
C CYS A 167 0.90 17.54 -4.36
N ALA A 168 1.67 16.87 -5.23
CA ALA A 168 1.37 15.49 -5.61
C ALA A 168 2.61 14.56 -5.63
N ALA A 169 2.42 13.29 -5.27
CA ALA A 169 3.39 12.21 -5.46
C ALA A 169 2.82 11.23 -6.49
N ALA A 170 3.02 11.56 -7.77
CA ALA A 170 2.19 11.08 -8.88
C ALA A 170 0.69 11.15 -8.48
N ASP A 171 -0.09 10.11 -8.77
CA ASP A 171 -1.47 9.93 -8.30
C ASP A 171 -1.58 8.95 -7.11
N ARG A 172 -0.50 8.78 -6.33
CA ARG A 172 -0.44 7.89 -5.16
C ARG A 172 -0.11 8.67 -3.87
N THR A 173 -0.52 9.94 -3.78
CA THR A 173 -0.07 10.87 -2.72
C THR A 173 -0.48 10.43 -1.31
N GLY A 174 -1.67 9.88 -1.12
CA GLY A 174 -2.14 9.36 0.17
C GLY A 174 -1.38 8.12 0.63
N HIS A 175 -0.99 7.24 -0.30
CA HIS A 175 -0.09 6.11 -0.02
C HIS A 175 1.27 6.62 0.45
N ALA A 176 1.89 7.53 -0.31
CA ALA A 176 3.18 8.13 0.03
C ALA A 176 3.13 8.83 1.41
N MET A 177 2.10 9.63 1.66
CA MET A 177 1.93 10.36 2.91
C MET A 177 1.69 9.45 4.11
N LEU A 178 0.83 8.43 3.98
CA LEU A 178 0.52 7.52 5.10
C LEU A 178 1.73 6.64 5.47
N HIS A 179 2.48 6.15 4.48
CA HIS A 179 3.73 5.44 4.75
C HIS A 179 4.80 6.34 5.36
N THR A 180 4.88 7.62 4.95
CA THR A 180 5.79 8.61 5.55
C THR A 180 5.42 8.90 7.00
N LEU A 181 4.15 9.21 7.29
CA LEU A 181 3.67 9.49 8.65
C LEU A 181 3.80 8.28 9.58
N TYR A 182 3.58 7.06 9.09
CA TYR A 182 3.84 5.85 9.89
C TYR A 182 5.34 5.66 10.15
N GLY A 183 6.18 5.87 9.13
CA GLY A 183 7.65 5.87 9.27
C GLY A 183 8.19 6.98 10.19
N ALA A 184 7.50 8.11 10.30
CA ALA A 184 7.78 9.16 11.27
C ALA A 184 7.36 8.72 12.68
N ALA A 185 6.12 8.25 12.88
CA ALA A 185 5.62 7.80 14.18
C ALA A 185 6.49 6.69 14.81
N MET A 186 7.03 5.78 14.00
CA MET A 186 7.96 4.73 14.43
C MET A 186 9.34 5.24 14.90
N LYS A 187 9.62 6.56 14.85
CA LYS A 187 10.82 7.19 15.44
C LYS A 187 10.62 7.61 16.91
N HIS A 188 9.40 7.54 17.44
CA HIS A 188 9.03 8.00 18.79
C HIS A 188 8.42 6.86 19.63
N ASP A 189 8.36 7.00 20.97
CA ASP A 189 7.81 5.98 21.90
C ASP A 189 6.26 5.98 21.95
N CYS A 190 5.61 6.11 20.79
CA CYS A 190 4.15 5.98 20.69
C CYS A 190 3.76 4.50 20.72
N LYS A 191 2.83 4.13 21.60
CA LYS A 191 2.45 2.74 21.83
C LYS A 191 1.26 2.36 20.95
N PHE A 192 1.54 1.62 19.89
CA PHE A 192 0.53 1.18 18.94
C PHE A 192 -0.20 -0.06 19.43
N PHE A 193 -1.52 0.04 19.53
CA PHE A 193 -2.45 -1.06 19.77
C PHE A 193 -3.16 -1.36 18.45
N VAL A 194 -2.56 -2.29 17.70
CA VAL A 194 -2.93 -2.61 16.31
C VAL A 194 -3.93 -3.75 16.27
N GLU A 195 -4.95 -3.62 15.43
CA GLU A 195 -6.11 -4.53 15.37
C GLU A 195 -6.85 -4.57 16.72
N TYR A 196 -7.02 -3.37 17.29
CA TYR A 196 -7.87 -3.08 18.45
C TYR A 196 -9.08 -2.26 18.00
N PHE A 197 -10.28 -2.82 18.16
CA PHE A 197 -11.52 -2.16 17.82
C PHE A 197 -12.04 -1.34 19.01
N ALA A 198 -12.00 0.00 18.93
CA ALA A 198 -12.59 0.87 19.94
C ALA A 198 -14.13 0.79 19.90
N LEU A 199 -14.74 0.51 21.04
CA LEU A 199 -16.17 0.19 21.16
C LEU A 199 -17.01 1.40 21.59
N ASP A 200 -16.54 2.12 22.62
CA ASP A 200 -17.22 3.28 23.24
C ASP A 200 -16.23 4.21 23.97
N LEU A 201 -16.63 5.48 24.14
CA LEU A 201 -15.97 6.43 25.03
C LEU A 201 -16.28 6.10 26.50
N ILE A 202 -15.31 6.33 27.39
CA ILE A 202 -15.51 6.31 28.84
C ILE A 202 -15.73 7.76 29.30
N MET A 203 -16.98 8.10 29.63
CA MET A 203 -17.38 9.42 30.12
C MET A 203 -17.53 9.43 31.65
N ASP A 204 -17.25 10.55 32.31
CA ASP A 204 -17.53 10.74 33.75
C ASP A 204 -18.82 11.54 34.01
N GLN A 205 -19.20 11.65 35.29
CA GLN A 205 -20.42 12.34 35.74
C GLN A 205 -20.39 13.85 35.49
N ASP A 206 -19.19 14.44 35.36
CA ASP A 206 -19.01 15.84 34.93
C ASP A 206 -19.24 15.99 33.40
N GLY A 207 -19.43 14.88 32.69
CA GLY A 207 -19.57 14.82 31.24
C GLY A 207 -18.24 14.96 30.48
N SER A 208 -17.10 14.76 31.14
CA SER A 208 -15.76 14.73 30.53
C SER A 208 -15.47 13.36 29.93
N CYS A 209 -14.65 13.29 28.88
CA CYS A 209 -14.05 12.03 28.47
C CYS A 209 -12.87 11.68 29.37
N ARG A 210 -12.69 10.38 29.64
CA ARG A 210 -11.60 9.80 30.45
C ARG A 210 -10.87 8.66 29.74
N GLY A 211 -11.21 8.37 28.49
CA GLY A 211 -10.62 7.27 27.72
C GLY A 211 -11.60 6.56 26.80
N VAL A 212 -11.22 5.35 26.36
CA VAL A 212 -12.10 4.43 25.60
C VAL A 212 -12.02 3.01 26.14
N ILE A 213 -13.05 2.20 25.86
CA ILE A 213 -12.99 0.74 25.94
C ILE A 213 -12.86 0.15 24.53
N ALA A 214 -12.03 -0.87 24.37
CA ALA A 214 -11.75 -1.52 23.09
C ALA A 214 -11.64 -3.06 23.22
N LEU A 215 -11.90 -3.75 22.11
CA LEU A 215 -11.67 -5.18 21.92
C LEU A 215 -10.32 -5.41 21.22
N CYS A 216 -9.43 -6.20 21.81
CA CYS A 216 -8.27 -6.76 21.11
C CYS A 216 -8.78 -7.85 20.15
N MET A 217 -8.60 -7.68 18.83
CA MET A 217 -9.08 -8.67 17.86
C MET A 217 -8.19 -9.92 17.82
N GLU A 218 -6.92 -9.83 18.22
CA GLU A 218 -5.98 -10.96 18.18
C GLU A 218 -6.27 -12.02 19.25
N ASP A 219 -6.56 -11.63 20.49
CA ASP A 219 -6.79 -12.56 21.61
C ASP A 219 -8.23 -12.53 22.18
N GLY A 220 -9.05 -11.57 21.76
CA GLY A 220 -10.44 -11.43 22.19
C GLY A 220 -10.62 -10.79 23.57
N THR A 221 -9.57 -10.24 24.17
CA THR A 221 -9.64 -9.57 25.50
C THR A 221 -10.16 -8.14 25.39
N LEU A 222 -10.69 -7.60 26.50
CA LEU A 222 -11.22 -6.25 26.56
C LEU A 222 -10.28 -5.31 27.31
N HIS A 223 -10.11 -4.10 26.81
CA HIS A 223 -9.13 -3.14 27.31
C HIS A 223 -9.77 -1.79 27.60
N ARG A 224 -9.48 -1.19 28.75
CA ARG A 224 -9.87 0.19 29.07
C ARG A 224 -8.63 1.08 29.05
N PHE A 225 -8.62 2.06 28.16
CA PHE A 225 -7.51 2.98 27.99
C PHE A 225 -7.84 4.31 28.66
N ARG A 226 -7.42 4.50 29.92
CA ARG A 226 -7.61 5.76 30.62
C ARG A 226 -6.63 6.82 30.12
N ALA A 227 -7.13 8.02 29.85
CA ALA A 227 -6.34 9.20 29.51
C ALA A 227 -6.96 10.51 30.00
N HIS A 228 -6.21 11.61 29.86
CA HIS A 228 -6.75 12.97 30.05
C HIS A 228 -7.40 13.48 28.75
N ASN A 229 -6.70 13.31 27.62
CA ASN A 229 -7.20 13.67 26.28
C ASN A 229 -7.36 12.43 25.39
N THR A 230 -8.49 12.36 24.69
CA THR A 230 -8.83 11.31 23.71
C THR A 230 -9.08 11.98 22.35
N ILE A 231 -8.26 11.64 21.34
CA ILE A 231 -8.38 12.18 19.98
C ILE A 231 -9.04 11.14 19.07
N LEU A 232 -10.22 11.44 18.54
CA LEU A 232 -10.92 10.60 17.57
C LEU A 232 -10.51 10.96 16.14
N ALA A 233 -9.90 10.01 15.44
CA ALA A 233 -9.36 10.15 14.09
C ALA A 233 -9.73 8.93 13.20
N THR A 234 -10.96 8.43 13.36
CA THR A 234 -11.42 7.14 12.81
C THR A 234 -11.74 7.14 11.31
N GLY A 235 -11.90 8.31 10.69
CA GLY A 235 -12.37 8.47 9.31
C GLY A 235 -13.90 8.40 9.18
N GLY A 236 -14.40 8.59 7.95
CA GLY A 236 -15.82 8.69 7.63
C GLY A 236 -16.62 7.37 7.61
N TYR A 237 -17.84 7.46 7.11
CA TYR A 237 -18.88 6.41 7.14
C TYR A 237 -19.46 6.08 5.77
N GLY A 238 -18.74 6.34 4.67
CA GLY A 238 -19.21 6.14 3.30
C GLY A 238 -19.77 4.74 2.97
N ARG A 239 -19.45 3.70 3.76
CA ARG A 239 -20.07 2.37 3.64
C ARG A 239 -21.51 2.26 4.15
N ALA A 240 -22.10 3.37 4.60
CA ALA A 240 -23.55 3.52 4.76
C ALA A 240 -24.29 3.46 3.41
N TYR A 241 -23.60 3.70 2.28
CA TYR A 241 -24.15 3.63 0.93
C TYR A 241 -23.70 2.35 0.19
N PHE A 242 -24.49 1.94 -0.81
CA PHE A 242 -24.21 0.77 -1.64
C PHE A 242 -22.99 0.95 -2.55
N SER A 243 -22.87 2.08 -3.25
CA SER A 243 -21.73 2.41 -4.11
C SER A 243 -20.90 3.55 -3.50
N ALA A 244 -19.68 3.22 -3.06
CA ALA A 244 -18.76 4.18 -2.45
C ALA A 244 -17.29 3.86 -2.79
N THR A 245 -16.48 4.90 -3.00
CA THR A 245 -15.01 4.80 -3.16
C THR A 245 -14.32 4.43 -1.85
N SER A 246 -15.01 4.57 -0.72
CA SER A 246 -14.51 4.35 0.63
C SER A 246 -14.11 2.89 0.86
N ALA A 247 -13.07 2.64 1.67
CA ALA A 247 -12.74 1.27 2.09
C ALA A 247 -13.91 0.60 2.83
N HIS A 248 -13.95 -0.73 2.89
CA HIS A 248 -14.97 -1.47 3.66
C HIS A 248 -15.04 -1.06 5.13
N THR A 249 -13.92 -0.61 5.68
CA THR A 249 -13.71 -0.23 7.08
C THR A 249 -14.11 1.23 7.40
N CYS A 250 -14.63 1.99 6.43
CA CYS A 250 -15.11 3.37 6.61
C CYS A 250 -16.55 3.36 7.13
N THR A 251 -16.69 3.13 8.43
CA THR A 251 -17.93 2.75 9.12
C THR A 251 -18.44 3.76 10.15
N GLY A 252 -17.75 4.90 10.33
CA GLY A 252 -18.20 5.97 11.23
C GLY A 252 -18.09 5.66 12.72
N ASP A 253 -17.14 4.82 13.12
CA ASP A 253 -17.07 4.30 14.50
C ASP A 253 -16.90 5.42 15.53
N GLY A 254 -16.03 6.41 15.28
CA GLY A 254 -15.85 7.57 16.15
C GLY A 254 -17.13 8.39 16.32
N ASN A 255 -17.83 8.65 15.21
CA ASN A 255 -19.12 9.33 15.20
C ASN A 255 -20.14 8.57 16.05
N ALA A 256 -20.22 7.24 15.89
CA ALA A 256 -21.15 6.41 16.64
C ALA A 256 -20.81 6.33 18.14
N MET A 257 -19.51 6.30 18.51
CA MET A 257 -19.08 6.39 19.91
C MET A 257 -19.44 7.76 20.53
N ALA A 258 -19.29 8.85 19.79
CA ALA A 258 -19.71 10.19 20.25
C ALA A 258 -21.23 10.28 20.43
N ALA A 259 -22.02 9.76 19.48
CA ALA A 259 -23.47 9.71 19.58
C ALA A 259 -23.96 8.84 20.74
N ARG A 260 -23.35 7.65 20.97
CA ARG A 260 -23.65 6.82 22.15
C ARG A 260 -23.25 7.48 23.48
N ALA A 261 -22.27 8.39 23.47
CA ALA A 261 -21.92 9.26 24.59
C ALA A 261 -22.84 10.50 24.73
N GLY A 262 -23.96 10.56 23.99
CA GLY A 262 -24.94 11.66 24.05
C GLY A 262 -24.49 12.97 23.38
N LEU A 263 -23.43 12.92 22.57
CA LEU A 263 -22.93 14.10 21.84
C LEU A 263 -23.61 14.22 20.47
N PRO A 264 -23.81 15.44 19.95
CA PRO A 264 -24.30 15.61 18.59
C PRO A 264 -23.24 15.24 17.55
N LEU A 265 -23.73 14.88 16.37
CA LEU A 265 -22.97 14.86 15.12
C LEU A 265 -23.44 16.03 14.25
N GLN A 266 -22.52 16.63 13.51
CA GLN A 266 -22.75 17.84 12.72
C GLN A 266 -22.83 17.53 11.22
N ASP A 267 -23.70 18.22 10.49
CA ASP A 267 -23.71 18.33 9.01
C ASP A 267 -23.72 17.00 8.22
N LEU A 268 -24.26 15.93 8.80
CA LEU A 268 -24.23 14.59 8.19
C LEU A 268 -24.99 14.49 6.86
N GLU A 269 -25.98 15.36 6.60
CA GLU A 269 -26.67 15.39 5.30
C GLU A 269 -25.74 15.72 4.11
N PHE A 270 -24.59 16.35 4.38
CA PHE A 270 -23.59 16.75 3.41
C PHE A 270 -22.61 15.60 3.14
N VAL A 271 -23.05 14.69 2.27
CA VAL A 271 -22.27 13.57 1.71
C VAL A 271 -21.75 13.97 0.32
N GLN A 272 -20.44 13.94 0.11
CA GLN A 272 -19.85 14.23 -1.20
C GLN A 272 -19.79 12.99 -2.08
N PHE A 273 -20.42 13.11 -3.25
CA PHE A 273 -20.24 12.23 -4.39
C PHE A 273 -19.08 12.74 -5.23
N HIS A 274 -18.02 11.94 -5.39
CA HIS A 274 -16.93 12.24 -6.31
C HIS A 274 -17.41 12.04 -7.75
N PRO A 275 -17.18 12.98 -8.69
CA PRO A 275 -17.71 12.85 -10.05
C PRO A 275 -17.23 11.58 -10.76
N THR A 276 -15.97 11.22 -10.55
CA THR A 276 -15.28 10.13 -11.25
C THR A 276 -14.96 8.96 -10.34
N GLY A 277 -16.00 8.24 -9.88
CA GLY A 277 -15.84 6.83 -9.49
C GLY A 277 -15.98 5.96 -10.73
N ILE A 278 -15.23 4.85 -10.82
CA ILE A 278 -15.30 3.94 -11.97
C ILE A 278 -16.65 3.22 -11.97
N TYR A 279 -17.27 3.11 -13.14
CA TYR A 279 -18.55 2.42 -13.29
C TYR A 279 -18.46 0.95 -12.86
N GLY A 280 -19.55 0.42 -12.29
CA GLY A 280 -19.61 -0.94 -11.73
C GLY A 280 -18.84 -1.12 -10.41
N ALA A 281 -17.53 -0.93 -10.40
CA ALA A 281 -16.66 -1.26 -9.26
C ALA A 281 -16.54 -0.15 -8.19
N GLY A 282 -16.87 1.10 -8.51
CA GLY A 282 -16.86 2.23 -7.55
C GLY A 282 -15.48 2.72 -7.09
N CYS A 283 -14.39 2.14 -7.59
CA CYS A 283 -13.02 2.60 -7.32
C CYS A 283 -12.81 4.07 -7.77
N LEU A 284 -12.03 4.83 -7.00
CA LEU A 284 -11.74 6.24 -7.32
C LEU A 284 -10.86 6.36 -8.57
N ILE A 285 -11.27 7.22 -9.51
CA ILE A 285 -10.38 7.79 -10.53
C ILE A 285 -10.15 9.26 -10.19
N THR A 286 -8.89 9.62 -9.92
CA THR A 286 -8.50 10.91 -9.36
C THR A 286 -9.02 12.10 -10.17
N GLU A 287 -9.49 13.13 -9.46
CA GLU A 287 -9.77 14.45 -10.02
C GLU A 287 -8.52 15.11 -10.63
N GLY A 288 -7.32 14.67 -10.23
CA GLY A 288 -6.07 15.02 -10.92
C GLY A 288 -6.07 14.64 -12.40
N SER A 289 -6.86 13.65 -12.83
CA SER A 289 -6.99 13.29 -14.26
C SER A 289 -7.63 14.42 -15.07
N ARG A 290 -8.55 15.17 -14.46
CA ARG A 290 -9.11 16.42 -15.02
C ARG A 290 -8.13 17.59 -14.85
N GLY A 291 -7.33 17.58 -13.77
CA GLY A 291 -6.23 18.51 -13.52
C GLY A 291 -5.14 18.50 -14.59
N GLU A 292 -4.78 17.32 -15.11
CA GLU A 292 -3.86 17.13 -16.24
C GLU A 292 -4.52 17.39 -17.62
N GLY A 293 -5.76 17.88 -17.67
CA GLY A 293 -6.47 18.19 -18.91
C GLY A 293 -7.39 17.09 -19.46
N GLY A 294 -7.71 16.06 -18.67
CA GLY A 294 -8.77 15.10 -18.99
C GLY A 294 -10.17 15.71 -19.01
N ILE A 295 -11.06 15.20 -19.86
CA ILE A 295 -12.38 15.80 -20.14
C ILE A 295 -13.53 14.80 -20.03
N LEU A 296 -14.67 15.24 -19.53
CA LEU A 296 -15.90 14.44 -19.48
C LEU A 296 -16.71 14.59 -20.77
N ARG A 297 -17.26 13.48 -21.28
CA ARG A 297 -18.14 13.46 -22.46
C ARG A 297 -19.37 12.56 -22.28
N ASN A 298 -20.50 13.02 -22.83
CA ASN A 298 -21.76 12.29 -22.89
C ASN A 298 -21.83 11.39 -24.16
N SER A 299 -22.96 10.71 -24.40
CA SER A 299 -23.14 9.79 -25.54
C SER A 299 -23.12 10.47 -26.90
N GLU A 300 -23.31 11.79 -26.95
CA GLU A 300 -23.26 12.61 -28.16
C GLU A 300 -21.82 13.12 -28.43
N GLY A 301 -20.88 12.82 -27.53
CA GLY A 301 -19.50 13.30 -27.59
C GLY A 301 -19.31 14.74 -27.13
N GLU A 302 -20.37 15.39 -26.61
CA GLU A 302 -20.32 16.76 -26.08
C GLU A 302 -19.49 16.83 -24.81
N ARG A 303 -18.61 17.82 -24.71
CA ARG A 303 -17.96 18.21 -23.45
C ARG A 303 -18.92 19.05 -22.60
N PHE A 304 -20.01 18.43 -22.14
CA PHE A 304 -21.15 19.08 -21.47
C PHE A 304 -20.78 20.00 -20.30
N MET A 305 -19.64 19.80 -19.64
CA MET A 305 -19.16 20.70 -18.59
C MET A 305 -18.89 22.14 -19.07
N GLU A 306 -18.66 22.38 -20.36
CA GLU A 306 -18.56 23.73 -20.92
C GLU A 306 -19.91 24.47 -20.92
N ARG A 307 -21.03 23.73 -20.95
CA ARG A 307 -22.40 24.26 -20.84
C ARG A 307 -22.81 24.51 -19.39
N TYR A 308 -22.47 23.62 -18.45
CA TYR A 308 -22.83 23.77 -17.03
C TYR A 308 -21.90 24.71 -16.23
N ALA A 309 -20.63 24.83 -16.62
CA ALA A 309 -19.66 25.68 -15.94
C ALA A 309 -18.66 26.34 -16.92
N PRO A 310 -19.08 27.30 -17.77
CA PRO A 310 -18.28 27.81 -18.89
C PRO A 310 -16.84 28.22 -18.55
N THR A 311 -16.61 28.83 -17.39
CA THR A 311 -15.27 29.23 -16.93
C THR A 311 -14.42 28.03 -16.48
N ALA A 312 -14.89 27.24 -15.53
CA ALA A 312 -14.11 26.21 -14.84
C ALA A 312 -14.15 24.82 -15.51
N LYS A 313 -15.18 24.57 -16.35
CA LYS A 313 -15.40 23.33 -17.09
C LYS A 313 -15.31 22.11 -16.16
N ASP A 314 -14.54 21.08 -16.55
CA ASP A 314 -14.31 19.85 -15.78
C ASP A 314 -13.64 20.10 -14.40
N LEU A 315 -13.05 21.28 -14.16
CA LEU A 315 -12.48 21.73 -12.89
C LEU A 315 -13.44 22.62 -12.07
N ALA A 316 -14.74 22.60 -12.38
CA ALA A 316 -15.77 23.07 -11.45
C ALA A 316 -15.77 22.27 -10.13
N SER A 317 -16.48 22.76 -9.13
CA SER A 317 -16.58 22.08 -7.83
C SER A 317 -17.31 20.74 -7.94
N ARG A 318 -16.92 19.77 -7.11
CA ARG A 318 -17.39 18.37 -7.17
C ARG A 318 -18.91 18.23 -7.14
N ASP A 319 -19.59 19.02 -6.32
CA ASP A 319 -21.04 19.06 -6.25
C ASP A 319 -21.71 19.49 -7.57
N VAL A 320 -21.10 20.42 -8.32
CA VAL A 320 -21.59 20.86 -9.63
C VAL A 320 -21.34 19.79 -10.68
N VAL A 321 -20.12 19.27 -10.79
CA VAL A 321 -19.76 18.25 -11.78
C VAL A 321 -20.59 16.96 -11.57
N SER A 322 -20.75 16.51 -10.33
CA SER A 322 -21.57 15.34 -9.99
C SER A 322 -23.05 15.53 -10.33
N ARG A 323 -23.62 16.72 -10.08
CA ARG A 323 -24.99 17.03 -10.56
C ARG A 323 -25.07 17.03 -12.09
N SER A 324 -24.12 17.68 -12.77
CA SER A 324 -24.08 17.76 -14.23
C SER A 324 -24.06 16.38 -14.88
N MET A 325 -23.18 15.48 -14.42
CA MET A 325 -23.15 14.08 -14.88
C MET A 325 -24.48 13.36 -14.64
N THR A 326 -25.10 13.55 -13.47
CA THR A 326 -26.41 12.93 -13.15
C THR A 326 -27.54 13.48 -14.02
N MET A 327 -27.51 14.75 -14.43
CA MET A 327 -28.49 15.33 -15.36
C MET A 327 -28.30 14.80 -16.77
N GLU A 328 -27.06 14.72 -17.29
CA GLU A 328 -26.79 14.09 -18.59
C GLU A 328 -27.30 12.64 -18.66
N ILE A 329 -27.12 11.87 -17.59
CA ILE A 329 -27.65 10.50 -17.47
C ILE A 329 -29.19 10.51 -17.44
N ARG A 330 -29.81 11.30 -16.55
CA ARG A 330 -31.28 11.40 -16.43
C ARG A 330 -31.98 11.88 -17.70
N GLU A 331 -31.33 12.74 -18.49
CA GLU A 331 -31.82 13.24 -19.77
C GLU A 331 -31.50 12.29 -20.96
N GLY A 332 -31.02 11.08 -20.69
CA GLY A 332 -30.82 10.03 -21.68
C GLY A 332 -29.55 10.18 -22.55
N ARG A 333 -28.60 11.03 -22.14
CA ARG A 333 -27.29 11.24 -22.79
C ARG A 333 -26.15 10.49 -22.09
N GLY A 334 -26.44 9.61 -21.14
CA GLY A 334 -25.45 8.69 -20.59
C GLY A 334 -24.96 7.65 -21.60
N VAL A 335 -23.78 7.10 -21.36
CA VAL A 335 -23.04 6.18 -22.24
C VAL A 335 -23.22 4.71 -21.82
N GLY A 336 -22.73 3.78 -22.63
CA GLY A 336 -22.91 2.35 -22.42
C GLY A 336 -24.29 1.83 -22.87
N PRO A 337 -24.58 0.52 -22.70
CA PRO A 337 -25.84 -0.08 -23.14
C PRO A 337 -27.05 0.46 -22.36
N GLU A 338 -26.92 0.63 -21.04
CA GLU A 338 -28.00 1.09 -20.16
C GLU A 338 -28.08 2.63 -20.03
N LYS A 339 -27.20 3.36 -20.73
CA LYS A 339 -27.09 4.84 -20.69
C LYS A 339 -26.94 5.44 -19.28
N ASP A 340 -26.29 4.73 -18.36
CA ASP A 340 -26.29 5.01 -16.93
C ASP A 340 -24.99 5.63 -16.37
N HIS A 341 -24.00 5.89 -17.23
CA HIS A 341 -22.72 6.49 -16.85
C HIS A 341 -22.20 7.52 -17.88
N ILE A 342 -21.00 8.05 -17.68
CA ILE A 342 -20.35 9.08 -18.51
C ILE A 342 -18.92 8.64 -18.87
N TYR A 343 -18.33 9.17 -19.94
CA TYR A 343 -16.93 8.90 -20.28
C TYR A 343 -15.97 9.98 -19.79
N LEU A 344 -14.86 9.56 -19.16
CA LEU A 344 -13.68 10.39 -18.90
C LEU A 344 -12.60 10.08 -19.94
N HIS A 345 -12.35 11.03 -20.83
CA HIS A 345 -11.30 10.93 -21.84
C HIS A 345 -9.95 11.41 -21.30
N LEU A 346 -8.94 10.55 -21.47
CA LEU A 346 -7.51 10.82 -21.22
C LEU A 346 -6.64 10.52 -22.44
N ASN A 347 -7.21 9.86 -23.46
CA ASN A 347 -6.52 9.35 -24.65
C ASN A 347 -6.03 10.45 -25.63
N HIS A 348 -6.29 11.72 -25.35
CA HIS A 348 -5.72 12.88 -26.03
C HIS A 348 -4.47 13.46 -25.32
N LEU A 349 -4.13 12.96 -24.14
CA LEU A 349 -2.93 13.35 -23.40
C LEU A 349 -1.73 12.48 -23.80
N PRO A 350 -0.48 13.00 -23.75
CA PRO A 350 0.71 12.20 -24.05
C PRO A 350 0.81 10.95 -23.16
N PRO A 351 1.04 9.74 -23.71
CA PRO A 351 1.19 8.51 -22.91
C PRO A 351 2.28 8.60 -21.83
N GLU A 352 3.32 9.39 -22.08
CA GLU A 352 4.42 9.66 -21.16
C GLU A 352 3.93 10.44 -19.92
N LEU A 353 3.06 11.43 -20.14
CA LEU A 353 2.43 12.20 -19.07
C LEU A 353 1.48 11.32 -18.25
N LEU A 354 0.71 10.45 -18.91
CA LEU A 354 -0.15 9.48 -18.22
C LEU A 354 0.67 8.52 -17.35
N ALA A 355 1.79 7.99 -17.87
CA ALA A 355 2.68 7.10 -17.14
C ALA A 355 3.41 7.79 -15.96
N GLU A 356 3.74 9.07 -16.07
CA GLU A 356 4.43 9.83 -15.02
C GLU A 356 3.46 10.38 -13.95
N ARG A 357 2.37 11.05 -14.38
CA ARG A 357 1.50 11.86 -13.51
C ARG A 357 0.23 11.13 -13.08
N LEU A 358 -0.18 10.06 -13.77
CA LEU A 358 -1.40 9.27 -13.56
C LEU A 358 -1.23 7.71 -13.62
N PRO A 359 -0.11 7.11 -13.16
CA PRO A 359 0.12 5.67 -13.30
C PRO A 359 -0.84 4.78 -12.49
N GLY A 360 -1.29 5.21 -11.30
CA GLY A 360 -2.18 4.45 -10.45
C GLY A 360 -3.61 4.33 -10.99
N ILE A 361 -4.14 5.38 -11.62
CA ILE A 361 -5.45 5.32 -12.29
C ILE A 361 -5.38 4.62 -13.64
N SER A 362 -4.22 4.64 -14.31
CA SER A 362 -3.97 3.84 -15.53
C SER A 362 -4.06 2.34 -15.21
N GLU A 363 -3.40 1.91 -14.13
CA GLU A 363 -3.49 0.56 -13.57
C GLU A 363 -4.92 0.22 -13.11
N THR A 364 -5.59 1.14 -12.40
CA THR A 364 -6.96 0.93 -11.89
C THR A 364 -7.99 0.77 -13.02
N ALA A 365 -7.91 1.59 -14.08
CA ALA A 365 -8.82 1.52 -15.21
C ALA A 365 -8.68 0.21 -16.01
N ALA A 366 -7.43 -0.23 -16.22
CA ALA A 366 -7.13 -1.50 -16.88
C ALA A 366 -7.64 -2.71 -16.07
N ILE A 367 -7.50 -2.70 -14.73
CA ILE A 367 -7.93 -3.80 -13.86
C ILE A 367 -9.47 -3.85 -13.72
N PHE A 368 -10.12 -2.71 -13.45
CA PHE A 368 -11.52 -2.69 -13.01
C PHE A 368 -12.55 -2.36 -14.10
N ALA A 369 -12.12 -1.80 -15.24
CA ALA A 369 -12.97 -1.59 -16.42
C ALA A 369 -12.43 -2.22 -17.71
N GLY A 370 -11.21 -2.80 -17.69
CA GLY A 370 -10.55 -3.32 -18.90
C GLY A 370 -10.02 -2.24 -19.85
N VAL A 371 -10.02 -0.98 -19.42
CA VAL A 371 -9.74 0.19 -20.28
C VAL A 371 -8.26 0.52 -20.33
N ASP A 372 -7.72 0.64 -21.54
CA ASP A 372 -6.42 1.27 -21.79
C ASP A 372 -6.60 2.79 -21.97
N VAL A 373 -6.25 3.56 -20.95
CA VAL A 373 -6.42 5.03 -20.91
C VAL A 373 -5.65 5.77 -22.01
N THR A 374 -4.68 5.13 -22.68
CA THR A 374 -3.97 5.70 -23.84
C THR A 374 -4.78 5.63 -25.14
N LYS A 375 -5.90 4.88 -25.15
CA LYS A 375 -6.72 4.61 -26.34
C LYS A 375 -8.20 4.92 -26.13
N GLU A 376 -8.72 4.57 -24.96
CA GLU A 376 -10.15 4.50 -24.67
C GLU A 376 -10.52 5.33 -23.43
N PRO A 377 -11.73 5.90 -23.36
CA PRO A 377 -12.19 6.62 -22.17
C PRO A 377 -12.56 5.68 -21.03
N ILE A 378 -12.41 6.16 -19.80
CA ILE A 378 -12.81 5.42 -18.60
C ILE A 378 -14.33 5.64 -18.37
N PRO A 379 -15.15 4.58 -18.20
CA PRO A 379 -16.55 4.73 -17.80
C PRO A 379 -16.64 5.13 -16.32
N VAL A 380 -17.32 6.25 -16.05
CA VAL A 380 -17.35 6.92 -14.74
C VAL A 380 -18.74 7.39 -14.33
N ILE A 381 -19.02 7.36 -13.03
CA ILE A 381 -20.30 7.75 -12.43
C ILE A 381 -20.08 8.46 -11.06
N PRO A 382 -20.90 9.47 -10.70
CA PRO A 382 -20.85 10.09 -9.38
C PRO A 382 -21.04 9.07 -8.24
N THR A 383 -20.00 8.91 -7.41
CA THR A 383 -19.90 7.82 -6.41
C THR A 383 -19.61 8.39 -5.03
N VAL A 384 -20.22 7.86 -3.96
CA VAL A 384 -20.01 8.35 -2.58
C VAL A 384 -18.55 8.25 -2.18
N HIS A 385 -17.99 9.32 -1.62
CA HIS A 385 -16.54 9.47 -1.49
C HIS A 385 -16.08 10.05 -0.15
N TYR A 386 -16.81 11.02 0.40
CA TYR A 386 -16.37 11.74 1.60
C TYR A 386 -17.53 12.29 2.41
N ASN A 387 -17.39 12.31 3.74
CA ASN A 387 -18.35 12.91 4.65
C ASN A 387 -17.84 14.29 5.11
N MET A 388 -18.58 15.38 4.83
CA MET A 388 -18.26 16.70 5.39
C MET A 388 -18.78 16.86 6.83
N GLY A 389 -19.86 16.16 7.15
CA GLY A 389 -20.35 16.02 8.51
C GLY A 389 -19.59 14.96 9.32
N GLY A 390 -19.52 15.17 10.63
CA GLY A 390 -18.75 14.39 11.59
C GLY A 390 -18.97 14.91 13.01
N ILE A 391 -18.08 14.59 13.94
CA ILE A 391 -18.13 15.11 15.31
C ILE A 391 -17.79 16.61 15.30
N PRO A 392 -18.65 17.53 15.80
CA PRO A 392 -18.34 18.96 15.80
C PRO A 392 -17.12 19.24 16.68
N SER A 393 -16.18 20.05 16.17
CA SER A 393 -15.02 20.52 16.91
C SER A 393 -14.76 22.00 16.63
N ASN A 394 -13.95 22.66 17.46
CA ASN A 394 -13.37 23.98 17.13
C ASN A 394 -12.09 23.83 16.28
N TYR A 395 -11.48 24.94 15.88
CA TYR A 395 -10.23 24.93 15.09
C TYR A 395 -9.00 24.34 15.81
N HIS A 396 -9.04 24.18 17.15
CA HIS A 396 -8.02 23.40 17.89
C HIS A 396 -8.28 21.88 17.87
N GLY A 397 -9.45 21.46 17.41
CA GLY A 397 -9.93 20.08 17.41
C GLY A 397 -10.61 19.63 18.71
N GLU A 398 -10.87 20.53 19.67
CA GLU A 398 -11.64 20.21 20.88
C GLU A 398 -13.11 19.94 20.49
N VAL A 399 -13.69 18.82 20.95
CA VAL A 399 -15.06 18.44 20.57
C VAL A 399 -16.09 19.32 21.27
N LEU A 400 -17.14 19.71 20.54
CA LEU A 400 -18.22 20.56 21.05
C LEU A 400 -19.42 19.73 21.54
N ARG A 401 -20.05 20.21 22.62
CA ARG A 401 -21.42 19.87 23.03
C ARG A 401 -22.23 21.18 23.08
N PRO A 402 -22.68 21.70 21.92
CA PRO A 402 -23.38 22.98 21.83
C PRO A 402 -24.60 23.06 22.76
N THR A 403 -24.81 24.24 23.35
CA THR A 403 -25.95 24.55 24.22
C THR A 403 -26.57 25.89 23.79
N SER A 404 -27.82 26.14 24.19
CA SER A 404 -28.53 27.38 23.86
C SER A 404 -27.87 28.66 24.43
N GLY A 405 -27.08 28.54 25.50
CA GLY A 405 -26.30 29.66 26.08
C GLY A 405 -24.84 29.72 25.64
N ASN A 406 -24.31 28.66 25.04
CA ASN A 406 -22.95 28.59 24.49
C ASN A 406 -22.90 27.55 23.36
N PRO A 407 -22.87 27.97 22.07
CA PRO A 407 -22.83 27.06 20.93
C PRO A 407 -21.48 26.36 20.73
N ASP A 408 -20.43 26.82 21.41
CA ASP A 408 -19.05 26.32 21.32
C ASP A 408 -18.54 25.77 22.67
N ALA A 409 -19.46 25.30 23.51
CA ALA A 409 -19.14 24.63 24.77
C ALA A 409 -18.38 23.32 24.48
N ILE A 410 -17.15 23.19 24.98
CA ILE A 410 -16.30 22.02 24.76
C ILE A 410 -16.67 20.82 25.65
N VAL A 411 -16.31 19.61 25.20
CA VAL A 411 -16.31 18.37 25.97
C VAL A 411 -14.90 18.15 26.55
N PRO A 412 -14.69 18.31 27.87
CA PRO A 412 -13.36 18.20 28.46
C PRO A 412 -12.74 16.82 28.21
N GLY A 413 -11.49 16.80 27.75
CA GLY A 413 -10.74 15.56 27.47
C GLY A 413 -11.11 14.85 26.16
N LEU A 414 -11.95 15.44 25.29
CA LEU A 414 -12.32 14.86 24.00
C LEU A 414 -11.96 15.80 22.83
N MET A 415 -11.34 15.22 21.81
CA MET A 415 -10.91 15.91 20.59
C MET A 415 -11.23 15.07 19.36
N ALA A 416 -11.34 15.70 18.18
CA ALA A 416 -11.57 15.01 16.91
C ALA A 416 -10.81 15.69 15.76
N ALA A 417 -10.30 14.90 14.81
CA ALA A 417 -9.54 15.40 13.65
C ALA A 417 -9.77 14.57 12.37
N GLY A 418 -9.68 15.23 11.21
CA GLY A 418 -9.93 14.60 9.91
C GLY A 418 -11.40 14.33 9.62
N GLU A 419 -11.69 13.37 8.73
CA GLU A 419 -13.06 13.04 8.28
C GLU A 419 -14.00 12.52 9.40
N ALA A 420 -13.48 12.20 10.59
CA ALA A 420 -14.33 11.94 11.77
C ALA A 420 -14.84 13.23 12.45
N ALA A 421 -14.34 14.40 12.04
CA ALA A 421 -14.60 15.70 12.66
C ALA A 421 -15.26 16.68 11.68
N SER A 422 -15.93 17.68 12.25
CA SER A 422 -16.55 18.78 11.53
C SER A 422 -16.15 20.09 12.23
N ALA A 423 -14.93 20.55 11.90
CA ALA A 423 -14.29 21.73 12.48
C ALA A 423 -14.95 23.11 12.22
N SER A 424 -15.74 23.37 11.17
CA SER A 424 -15.95 22.70 9.88
C SER A 424 -15.29 23.45 8.73
N VAL A 425 -14.12 22.96 8.28
CA VAL A 425 -13.39 23.54 7.13
C VAL A 425 -13.95 23.20 5.76
N HIS A 426 -14.94 22.29 5.68
CA HIS A 426 -15.47 21.78 4.42
C HIS A 426 -16.92 22.18 4.15
N GLY A 427 -17.69 22.48 5.20
CA GLY A 427 -19.11 22.86 5.12
C GLY A 427 -19.92 21.98 4.16
N ALA A 428 -20.67 22.60 3.26
CA ALA A 428 -21.58 21.88 2.39
C ALA A 428 -20.89 21.15 1.21
N ASN A 429 -19.62 21.44 0.91
CA ASN A 429 -18.85 20.75 -0.14
C ASN A 429 -17.33 20.94 0.04
N ARG A 430 -16.62 19.84 0.30
CA ARG A 430 -15.16 19.82 0.35
C ARG A 430 -14.50 20.04 -1.02
N LEU A 431 -13.47 20.88 -1.11
CA LEU A 431 -12.57 20.92 -2.28
C LEU A 431 -11.68 19.67 -2.39
N GLY A 432 -11.34 19.29 -3.63
CA GLY A 432 -10.34 18.25 -3.86
C GLY A 432 -9.00 18.60 -3.22
N ALA A 433 -8.29 17.59 -2.71
CA ALA A 433 -7.02 17.69 -1.96
C ALA A 433 -7.02 18.48 -0.63
N ASN A 434 -8.10 19.16 -0.23
CA ASN A 434 -8.21 19.77 1.12
C ASN A 434 -8.30 18.72 2.25
N SER A 435 -8.74 17.48 2.00
CA SER A 435 -8.81 16.46 3.07
C SER A 435 -7.43 15.99 3.55
N LEU A 436 -6.46 15.83 2.64
CA LEU A 436 -5.10 15.46 3.06
C LEU A 436 -4.40 16.59 3.83
N LEU A 437 -4.81 17.84 3.60
CA LEU A 437 -4.38 19.01 4.36
C LEU A 437 -5.02 19.04 5.75
N ASP A 438 -6.34 18.95 5.82
CA ASP A 438 -7.14 18.85 7.06
C ASP A 438 -6.54 17.82 8.02
N ILE A 439 -6.32 16.57 7.55
CA ILE A 439 -5.83 15.52 8.45
C ILE A 439 -4.45 15.84 9.06
N VAL A 440 -3.54 16.49 8.33
CA VAL A 440 -2.22 16.83 8.91
C VAL A 440 -2.25 18.12 9.73
N VAL A 441 -3.06 19.12 9.35
CA VAL A 441 -3.20 20.36 10.14
C VAL A 441 -3.94 20.10 11.45
N PHE A 442 -5.14 19.51 11.42
CA PHE A 442 -5.91 19.30 12.64
C PHE A 442 -5.38 18.15 13.50
N GLY A 443 -4.73 17.14 12.90
CA GLY A 443 -3.95 16.17 13.67
C GLY A 443 -2.82 16.83 14.47
N ARG A 444 -2.10 17.79 13.87
CA ARG A 444 -1.07 18.60 14.52
C ARG A 444 -1.68 19.58 15.54
N ALA A 445 -2.82 20.19 15.24
CA ALA A 445 -3.54 21.11 16.13
C ALA A 445 -3.96 20.43 17.44
N CYS A 446 -4.55 19.23 17.38
CA CYS A 446 -4.93 18.48 18.59
C CYS A 446 -3.72 18.15 19.49
N ALA A 447 -2.56 17.86 18.88
CA ALA A 447 -1.32 17.64 19.62
C ALA A 447 -0.79 18.93 20.28
N LEU A 448 -0.71 20.03 19.52
CA LEU A 448 -0.28 21.34 20.03
C LEU A 448 -1.20 21.85 21.15
N ARG A 449 -2.52 21.71 20.98
CA ARG A 449 -3.50 22.07 22.01
C ARG A 449 -3.38 21.20 23.25
N THR A 450 -3.08 19.91 23.10
CA THR A 450 -2.79 19.04 24.24
C THR A 450 -1.51 19.46 24.98
N GLN A 451 -0.47 19.89 24.26
CA GLN A 451 0.75 20.46 24.87
C GLN A 451 0.49 21.79 25.62
N GLU A 452 -0.51 22.57 25.19
CA GLU A 452 -0.90 23.84 25.83
C GLU A 452 -1.68 23.61 27.15
N ILE A 453 -2.70 22.73 27.13
CA ILE A 453 -3.65 22.60 28.24
C ILE A 453 -3.28 21.50 29.26
N LEU A 454 -2.35 20.62 28.93
CA LEU A 454 -1.96 19.46 29.74
C LEU A 454 -0.42 19.37 29.87
N LYS A 455 0.05 18.70 30.92
CA LYS A 455 1.47 18.38 31.09
C LYS A 455 1.67 16.85 31.17
N PRO A 456 2.71 16.28 30.53
CA PRO A 456 3.00 14.84 30.68
C PRO A 456 3.16 14.43 32.14
N GLY A 457 2.65 13.27 32.52
CA GLY A 457 2.67 12.75 33.88
C GLY A 457 1.67 13.39 34.85
N THR A 458 0.68 14.16 34.35
CA THR A 458 -0.41 14.69 35.19
C THR A 458 -1.17 13.54 35.90
N PRO A 459 -1.42 13.58 37.22
CA PRO A 459 -2.16 12.51 37.90
C PRO A 459 -3.60 12.33 37.41
N HIS A 460 -3.97 11.11 37.02
CA HIS A 460 -5.33 10.81 36.54
C HIS A 460 -6.34 10.71 37.68
N LYS A 461 -7.56 11.23 37.45
CA LYS A 461 -8.76 10.83 38.22
C LYS A 461 -8.97 9.30 38.14
N PRO A 462 -9.65 8.68 39.12
CA PRO A 462 -10.26 7.36 38.94
C PRO A 462 -11.22 7.33 37.74
N LEU A 463 -11.44 6.15 37.16
CA LEU A 463 -12.59 5.94 36.27
C LEU A 463 -13.88 5.81 37.11
N PRO A 464 -15.07 6.00 36.51
CA PRO A 464 -16.33 5.54 37.08
C PRO A 464 -16.26 4.04 37.47
N ALA A 465 -16.99 3.63 38.49
CA ALA A 465 -16.96 2.25 38.99
C ALA A 465 -17.54 1.24 37.99
N ASP A 466 -18.48 1.70 37.17
CA ASP A 466 -19.23 1.05 36.09
C ASP A 466 -18.60 1.27 34.69
N ALA A 467 -17.37 1.81 34.64
CA ALA A 467 -16.72 2.20 33.39
C ALA A 467 -16.51 1.01 32.43
N GLY A 468 -17.38 0.89 31.43
CA GLY A 468 -17.37 -0.12 30.39
C GLY A 468 -18.50 -1.15 30.49
N ASP A 469 -19.20 -1.26 31.61
CA ASP A 469 -20.14 -2.37 31.87
C ASP A 469 -21.28 -2.44 30.84
N ALA A 470 -21.85 -1.28 30.47
CA ALA A 470 -22.89 -1.19 29.44
C ALA A 470 -22.37 -1.62 28.05
N THR A 471 -21.12 -1.29 27.71
CA THR A 471 -20.47 -1.71 26.46
C THR A 471 -20.21 -3.21 26.44
N ILE A 472 -19.79 -3.80 27.56
CA ILE A 472 -19.59 -5.24 27.70
C ILE A 472 -20.93 -5.97 27.53
N ALA A 473 -22.01 -5.47 28.16
CA ALA A 473 -23.35 -6.02 28.01
C ALA A 473 -23.88 -5.92 26.57
N ARG A 474 -23.62 -4.80 25.86
CA ARG A 474 -23.95 -4.64 24.43
C ARG A 474 -23.18 -5.65 23.56
N LEU A 475 -21.87 -5.77 23.75
CA LEU A 475 -21.02 -6.68 23.00
C LEU A 475 -21.40 -8.15 23.22
N ASP A 476 -21.68 -8.55 24.46
CA ASP A 476 -22.13 -9.91 24.79
C ASP A 476 -23.51 -10.22 24.19
N LYS A 477 -24.45 -9.26 24.25
CA LYS A 477 -25.75 -9.39 23.59
C LYS A 477 -25.61 -9.62 22.09
N LEU A 478 -24.77 -8.85 21.39
CA LEU A 478 -24.51 -9.01 19.96
C LEU A 478 -23.88 -10.37 19.66
N ARG A 479 -22.78 -10.71 20.35
CA ARG A 479 -22.05 -11.98 20.21
C ARG A 479 -22.95 -13.20 20.34
N ASN A 480 -23.94 -13.13 21.23
CA ASN A 480 -24.90 -14.20 21.51
C ASN A 480 -26.25 -14.01 20.79
N ALA A 481 -26.41 -13.02 19.90
CA ALA A 481 -27.66 -12.74 19.21
C ALA A 481 -28.01 -13.85 18.19
N ASP A 482 -29.21 -14.41 18.31
CA ASP A 482 -29.66 -15.57 17.55
C ASP A 482 -31.03 -15.36 16.87
N GLY A 483 -31.31 -14.13 16.42
CA GLY A 483 -32.52 -13.79 15.67
C GLY A 483 -32.58 -14.42 14.27
N ASN A 484 -33.31 -13.80 13.35
CA ASN A 484 -33.55 -14.35 12.01
C ASN A 484 -32.76 -13.65 10.90
N GLN A 485 -32.34 -12.39 11.08
CA GLN A 485 -31.69 -11.59 10.03
C GLN A 485 -30.18 -11.49 10.21
N ARG A 486 -29.40 -11.73 9.16
CA ARG A 486 -27.93 -11.67 9.23
C ARG A 486 -27.40 -10.25 9.12
N THR A 487 -26.24 -9.99 9.72
CA THR A 487 -25.47 -8.73 9.61
C THR A 487 -25.40 -8.20 8.17
N ALA A 488 -25.12 -9.08 7.20
CA ALA A 488 -24.99 -8.72 5.78
C ALA A 488 -26.32 -8.39 5.08
N GLU A 489 -27.46 -8.85 5.61
CA GLU A 489 -28.79 -8.59 5.07
C GLU A 489 -29.27 -7.20 5.50
N ILE A 490 -29.23 -6.91 6.80
CA ILE A 490 -29.56 -5.59 7.38
C ILE A 490 -28.66 -4.51 6.77
N ARG A 491 -27.33 -4.76 6.68
CA ARG A 491 -26.40 -3.81 6.05
C ARG A 491 -26.77 -3.52 4.59
N ARG A 492 -27.19 -4.54 3.82
CA ARG A 492 -27.59 -4.37 2.42
C ARG A 492 -28.89 -3.58 2.28
N SER A 493 -29.85 -3.76 3.19
CA SER A 493 -31.08 -2.96 3.24
C SER A 493 -30.76 -1.49 3.47
N MET A 494 -30.04 -1.17 4.56
CA MET A 494 -29.55 0.17 4.87
C MET A 494 -28.80 0.80 3.67
N GLN A 495 -27.86 0.07 3.07
CA GLN A 495 -27.08 0.54 1.93
C GLN A 495 -27.93 0.90 0.70
N LYS A 496 -29.00 0.15 0.43
CA LYS A 496 -29.95 0.46 -0.65
C LYS A 496 -30.83 1.66 -0.32
N ILE A 497 -31.35 1.76 0.91
CA ILE A 497 -32.15 2.90 1.36
C ILE A 497 -31.35 4.20 1.21
N MET A 498 -30.11 4.24 1.72
CA MET A 498 -29.24 5.41 1.55
C MET A 498 -28.94 5.71 0.07
N GLN A 499 -28.68 4.68 -0.74
CA GLN A 499 -28.36 4.85 -2.16
C GLN A 499 -29.52 5.39 -3.01
N ASN A 500 -30.75 5.01 -2.67
CA ASN A 500 -31.96 5.39 -3.40
C ASN A 500 -32.52 6.74 -2.91
N ASN A 501 -32.62 6.92 -1.59
CA ASN A 501 -33.37 8.01 -0.97
C ASN A 501 -32.50 9.22 -0.59
N ALA A 502 -31.17 9.04 -0.42
CA ALA A 502 -30.23 10.10 -0.02
C ALA A 502 -29.14 10.40 -1.09
N ALA A 503 -29.48 10.26 -2.37
CA ALA A 503 -28.59 10.39 -3.52
C ALA A 503 -28.09 11.84 -3.80
N VAL A 504 -27.52 12.06 -5.01
CA VAL A 504 -27.01 13.37 -5.50
C VAL A 504 -28.12 14.43 -5.59
N PHE A 505 -29.32 14.02 -6.00
CA PHE A 505 -30.53 14.83 -6.02
C PHE A 505 -31.57 14.17 -5.12
N ARG A 506 -32.39 14.98 -4.44
CA ARG A 506 -33.31 14.56 -3.37
C ARG A 506 -34.63 15.34 -3.47
N THR A 507 -35.71 14.83 -2.87
CA THR A 507 -37.02 15.48 -2.78
C THR A 507 -37.67 15.23 -1.41
N GLN A 508 -38.70 15.99 -1.03
CA GLN A 508 -39.47 15.74 0.20
C GLN A 508 -40.03 14.30 0.27
N GLU A 509 -40.51 13.79 -0.85
CA GLU A 509 -41.12 12.46 -0.98
C GLU A 509 -40.08 11.36 -0.76
N THR A 510 -38.98 11.41 -1.52
CA THR A 510 -37.88 10.43 -1.41
C THR A 510 -37.21 10.47 -0.04
N LEU A 511 -37.05 11.65 0.57
CA LEU A 511 -36.46 11.78 1.90
C LEU A 511 -37.41 11.35 3.03
N ALA A 512 -38.71 11.61 2.92
CA ALA A 512 -39.68 11.15 3.92
C ALA A 512 -39.85 9.62 3.90
N GLU A 513 -39.93 9.02 2.71
CA GLU A 513 -39.84 7.56 2.54
C GLU A 513 -38.51 7.03 3.12
N GLY A 514 -37.40 7.72 2.83
CA GLY A 514 -36.08 7.38 3.35
C GLY A 514 -36.00 7.38 4.88
N CYS A 515 -36.63 8.35 5.56
CA CYS A 515 -36.72 8.40 7.02
C CYS A 515 -37.50 7.21 7.60
N ASP A 516 -38.67 6.91 7.04
CA ASP A 516 -39.49 5.77 7.50
C ASP A 516 -38.75 4.44 7.27
N LEU A 517 -38.18 4.23 6.08
CA LEU A 517 -37.42 3.02 5.76
C LEU A 517 -36.13 2.86 6.59
N ILE A 518 -35.41 3.94 6.91
CA ILE A 518 -34.19 3.84 7.72
C ILE A 518 -34.52 3.58 9.19
N ASP A 519 -35.59 4.17 9.73
CA ASP A 519 -36.01 3.93 11.12
C ASP A 519 -36.49 2.48 11.31
N GLU A 520 -37.24 1.93 10.34
CA GLU A 520 -37.58 0.50 10.26
C GLU A 520 -36.33 -0.39 10.10
N CYS A 521 -35.39 -0.01 9.23
CA CYS A 521 -34.15 -0.76 9.06
C CYS A 521 -33.30 -0.79 10.35
N VAL A 522 -33.32 0.30 11.14
CA VAL A 522 -32.69 0.37 12.46
C VAL A 522 -33.37 -0.58 13.45
N ASP A 523 -34.70 -0.75 13.39
CA ASP A 523 -35.42 -1.71 14.26
C ASP A 523 -35.06 -3.17 13.96
N THR A 524 -34.71 -3.52 12.72
CA THR A 524 -34.34 -4.92 12.37
C THR A 524 -33.12 -5.44 13.13
N LEU A 525 -32.26 -4.55 13.64
CA LEU A 525 -31.09 -4.89 14.45
C LEU A 525 -31.44 -5.70 15.71
N GLN A 526 -32.67 -5.57 16.24
CA GLN A 526 -33.09 -6.35 17.42
C GLN A 526 -33.28 -7.85 17.12
N ASP A 527 -33.44 -8.22 15.85
CA ASP A 527 -33.58 -9.58 15.32
C ASP A 527 -32.31 -10.05 14.59
N ILE A 528 -31.16 -9.43 14.90
CA ILE A 528 -29.87 -9.81 14.29
C ILE A 528 -29.44 -11.22 14.72
N LYS A 529 -28.81 -11.93 13.77
CA LYS A 529 -28.23 -13.26 13.93
C LYS A 529 -26.75 -13.23 13.56
N LEU A 530 -25.91 -13.45 14.57
CA LEU A 530 -24.50 -13.80 14.37
C LEU A 530 -24.37 -15.33 14.35
N SER A 531 -23.38 -15.83 13.64
CA SER A 531 -23.05 -17.25 13.55
C SER A 531 -21.76 -17.59 14.30
N ASP A 532 -20.77 -16.69 14.30
CA ASP A 532 -19.55 -16.90 15.09
C ASP A 532 -19.75 -16.44 16.55
N ARG A 533 -19.52 -17.37 17.48
CA ARG A 533 -19.59 -17.16 18.94
C ARG A 533 -18.20 -17.04 19.58
N GLY A 534 -17.13 -16.96 18.78
CA GLY A 534 -15.77 -16.70 19.24
C GLY A 534 -15.55 -15.29 19.81
N MET A 535 -14.29 -14.97 20.10
CA MET A 535 -13.81 -13.61 20.44
C MET A 535 -12.54 -13.29 19.65
N VAL A 536 -11.57 -14.20 19.68
CA VAL A 536 -10.38 -14.22 18.80
C VAL A 536 -10.82 -14.11 17.33
N TRP A 537 -10.44 -13.02 16.68
CA TRP A 537 -10.69 -12.72 15.25
C TRP A 537 -12.14 -12.97 14.78
N ASN A 538 -13.12 -12.80 15.67
CA ASN A 538 -14.54 -12.90 15.33
C ASN A 538 -14.97 -11.68 14.50
N THR A 539 -14.77 -11.77 13.18
CA THR A 539 -15.12 -10.68 12.26
C THR A 539 -16.63 -10.50 12.13
N ASP A 540 -17.46 -11.53 12.34
CA ASP A 540 -18.93 -11.41 12.33
C ASP A 540 -19.41 -10.46 13.45
N LEU A 541 -18.81 -10.57 14.64
CA LEU A 541 -19.04 -9.65 15.76
C LEU A 541 -18.54 -8.23 15.49
N VAL A 542 -17.32 -8.09 14.95
CA VAL A 542 -16.77 -6.77 14.58
C VAL A 542 -17.64 -6.10 13.52
N GLU A 543 -18.02 -6.85 12.48
CA GLU A 543 -18.87 -6.38 11.38
C GLU A 543 -20.31 -6.06 11.81
N ALA A 544 -20.81 -6.68 12.90
CA ALA A 544 -22.08 -6.33 13.53
C ALA A 544 -21.98 -5.03 14.34
N VAL A 545 -20.89 -4.81 15.08
CA VAL A 545 -20.64 -3.52 15.77
C VAL A 545 -20.45 -2.39 14.75
N GLU A 546 -19.74 -2.65 13.64
CA GLU A 546 -19.66 -1.71 12.52
C GLU A 546 -21.03 -1.43 11.87
N LEU A 547 -21.94 -2.40 11.84
CA LEU A 547 -23.32 -2.18 11.39
C LEU A 547 -24.11 -1.28 12.34
N GLU A 548 -23.98 -1.46 13.67
CA GLU A 548 -24.60 -0.51 14.63
C GLU A 548 -24.09 0.92 14.40
N ASN A 549 -22.77 1.07 14.19
CA ASN A 549 -22.15 2.36 13.92
C ASN A 549 -22.67 2.99 12.62
N LEU A 550 -22.77 2.19 11.55
CA LEU A 550 -23.29 2.63 10.26
C LEU A 550 -24.77 3.04 10.33
N LEU A 551 -25.61 2.26 11.02
CA LEU A 551 -27.05 2.55 11.19
C LEU A 551 -27.30 3.89 11.88
N MET A 552 -26.54 4.21 12.93
CA MET A 552 -26.62 5.52 13.61
C MET A 552 -26.27 6.68 12.67
N ASN A 553 -25.15 6.56 11.93
CA ASN A 553 -24.73 7.59 10.98
C ASN A 553 -25.73 7.73 9.81
N ALA A 554 -26.28 6.62 9.31
CA ALA A 554 -27.25 6.59 8.22
C ALA A 554 -28.57 7.26 8.60
N ALA A 555 -29.14 6.92 9.76
CA ALA A 555 -30.39 7.52 10.25
C ALA A 555 -30.24 9.04 10.43
N VAL A 556 -29.19 9.52 11.11
CA VAL A 556 -28.99 10.96 11.28
C VAL A 556 -28.71 11.67 9.94
N THR A 557 -27.99 11.04 9.01
CA THR A 557 -27.82 11.57 7.63
C THR A 557 -29.16 11.79 6.92
N MET A 558 -30.07 10.82 7.02
CA MET A 558 -31.38 10.86 6.35
C MET A 558 -32.30 11.92 6.98
N HIS A 559 -32.45 11.90 8.31
CA HIS A 559 -33.31 12.85 9.03
C HIS A 559 -32.80 14.30 8.91
N SER A 560 -31.48 14.54 8.96
CA SER A 560 -30.92 15.86 8.65
C SER A 560 -31.22 16.31 7.21
N ALA A 561 -31.21 15.39 6.25
CA ALA A 561 -31.50 15.69 4.85
C ALA A 561 -32.99 15.97 4.59
N GLU A 562 -33.92 15.28 5.24
CA GLU A 562 -35.35 15.65 5.24
C GLU A 562 -35.50 17.07 5.81
N ARG A 563 -34.85 17.33 6.94
CA ARG A 563 -35.13 18.52 7.75
C ARG A 563 -34.66 19.80 7.07
N ARG A 564 -33.52 19.77 6.35
CA ARG A 564 -32.97 20.89 5.59
C ARG A 564 -33.78 21.15 4.31
N LYS A 565 -34.34 22.36 4.19
CA LYS A 565 -35.25 22.76 3.09
C LYS A 565 -34.66 23.94 2.32
N GLU A 566 -33.49 23.69 1.75
CA GLU A 566 -32.74 24.51 0.80
C GLU A 566 -31.87 23.61 -0.10
N SER A 567 -31.17 24.19 -1.07
CA SER A 567 -30.05 23.53 -1.75
C SER A 567 -28.74 24.27 -1.48
N ARG A 568 -27.73 23.55 -0.98
CA ARG A 568 -26.41 24.09 -0.63
C ARG A 568 -25.31 23.05 -0.85
N GLY A 569 -24.24 23.42 -1.54
CA GLY A 569 -23.11 22.53 -1.82
C GLY A 569 -23.55 21.17 -2.39
N ALA A 570 -23.21 20.08 -1.69
CA ALA A 570 -23.55 18.70 -2.07
C ALA A 570 -25.00 18.28 -1.72
N HIS A 571 -25.72 19.05 -0.90
CA HIS A 571 -27.15 18.81 -0.63
C HIS A 571 -27.99 19.55 -1.66
N ALA A 572 -28.55 18.82 -2.63
CA ALA A 572 -29.40 19.38 -3.68
C ALA A 572 -30.81 18.78 -3.63
N ARG A 573 -31.80 19.65 -3.42
CA ARG A 573 -33.21 19.32 -3.33
C ARG A 573 -33.98 19.92 -4.50
N GLU A 574 -34.60 19.08 -5.30
CA GLU A 574 -35.29 19.49 -6.53
C GLU A 574 -36.58 20.28 -6.21
N ASP A 575 -37.12 20.10 -5.00
CA ASP A 575 -38.25 20.83 -4.41
C ASP A 575 -37.85 22.11 -3.63
N PHE A 576 -36.57 22.27 -3.28
CA PHE A 576 -36.01 23.45 -2.62
C PHE A 576 -34.69 23.86 -3.30
N SER A 577 -34.76 24.27 -4.56
CA SER A 577 -33.62 24.35 -5.48
C SER A 577 -32.67 25.54 -5.31
N GLU A 578 -33.06 26.58 -4.57
CA GLU A 578 -32.21 27.75 -4.26
C GLU A 578 -31.59 27.64 -2.85
N ARG A 579 -30.47 28.36 -2.64
CA ARG A 579 -29.75 28.46 -1.37
C ARG A 579 -30.40 29.52 -0.46
N ASN A 580 -30.69 29.18 0.80
CA ASN A 580 -31.47 30.04 1.70
C ASN A 580 -30.64 30.50 2.91
N ASP A 581 -29.78 31.48 2.67
CA ASP A 581 -28.88 32.04 3.69
C ASP A 581 -29.59 32.75 4.85
N LYS A 582 -30.90 33.05 4.75
CA LYS A 582 -31.68 33.66 5.82
C LYS A 582 -32.08 32.67 6.92
N GLU A 583 -32.40 31.44 6.53
CA GLU A 583 -32.93 30.42 7.45
C GLU A 583 -31.95 29.26 7.71
N TRP A 584 -31.02 29.01 6.79
CA TRP A 584 -30.20 27.79 6.75
C TRP A 584 -28.69 28.01 6.75
N MET A 585 -28.22 29.26 6.96
CA MET A 585 -26.81 29.58 7.28
C MET A 585 -26.47 29.16 8.73
N LYS A 586 -26.53 27.87 8.98
CA LYS A 586 -26.36 27.21 10.28
C LYS A 586 -26.01 25.74 10.07
N HIS A 587 -25.16 25.19 10.91
CA HIS A 587 -24.85 23.77 10.91
C HIS A 587 -26.00 22.97 11.50
N THR A 588 -26.27 21.79 10.96
CA THR A 588 -27.24 20.83 11.50
C THR A 588 -26.58 20.01 12.60
N LEU A 589 -27.22 19.88 13.77
CA LEU A 589 -26.78 19.03 14.86
C LEU A 589 -27.79 17.88 15.03
N GLY A 590 -27.32 16.64 14.99
CA GLY A 590 -28.13 15.44 15.14
C GLY A 590 -27.65 14.55 16.27
N TRP A 591 -28.58 14.13 17.14
CA TRP A 591 -28.36 13.12 18.18
C TRP A 591 -29.09 11.84 17.81
N PHE A 592 -28.57 10.69 18.23
CA PHE A 592 -29.21 9.39 18.08
C PHE A 592 -29.36 8.72 19.44
N ASP A 593 -30.56 8.19 19.75
CA ASP A 593 -30.87 7.47 20.99
C ASP A 593 -31.54 6.11 20.70
N TRP A 594 -30.89 5.02 21.10
CA TRP A 594 -31.39 3.65 20.96
C TRP A 594 -32.60 3.33 21.86
N ASN A 595 -32.89 4.16 22.86
CA ASN A 595 -33.95 3.91 23.84
C ASN A 595 -35.30 4.53 23.44
N GLN A 596 -35.34 5.34 22.39
CA GLN A 596 -36.56 5.99 21.90
C GLN A 596 -37.29 5.13 20.87
N GLY A 597 -38.61 5.30 20.80
CA GLY A 597 -39.45 4.63 19.81
C GLY A 597 -39.03 5.00 18.39
N SER A 598 -39.31 4.13 17.42
CA SER A 598 -38.64 4.12 16.12
C SER A 598 -38.55 5.49 15.43
N LYS A 599 -39.69 6.15 15.23
CA LYS A 599 -39.81 7.49 14.62
C LYS A 599 -39.41 8.65 15.54
N SER A 600 -38.52 8.40 16.50
CA SER A 600 -38.02 9.38 17.48
C SER A 600 -36.57 9.15 17.88
N LYS A 601 -35.87 8.15 17.31
CA LYS A 601 -34.46 7.87 17.61
C LYS A 601 -33.53 9.04 17.26
N VAL A 602 -33.88 9.86 16.26
CA VAL A 602 -33.09 11.04 15.86
C VAL A 602 -33.72 12.35 16.36
N LYS A 603 -32.94 13.15 17.09
CA LYS A 603 -33.25 14.56 17.39
C LYS A 603 -32.38 15.47 16.52
N ILE A 604 -32.97 16.50 15.91
CA ILE A 604 -32.26 17.56 15.17
C ILE A 604 -32.35 18.91 15.91
N ASP A 605 -31.25 19.66 15.90
CA ASP A 605 -31.09 21.04 16.38
C ASP A 605 -30.02 21.76 15.51
N TYR A 606 -29.57 22.98 15.86
CA TYR A 606 -28.60 23.75 15.03
C TYR A 606 -27.59 24.58 15.82
N ARG A 607 -26.41 24.88 15.23
CA ARG A 607 -25.47 25.93 15.70
C ARG A 607 -25.13 26.93 14.58
N PRO A 608 -24.82 28.21 14.89
CA PRO A 608 -24.39 29.19 13.88
C PRO A 608 -23.04 28.80 13.27
N VAL A 609 -22.77 29.32 12.06
CA VAL A 609 -21.45 29.24 11.40
C VAL A 609 -20.54 30.36 11.93
N HIS A 610 -19.27 30.06 12.18
CA HIS A 610 -18.25 31.07 12.49
C HIS A 610 -17.87 31.85 11.24
N MET A 611 -18.59 32.94 11.00
CA MET A 611 -18.39 33.78 9.82
C MET A 611 -17.16 34.69 9.90
N GLN A 612 -16.51 34.83 11.07
CA GLN A 612 -15.36 35.73 11.26
C GLN A 612 -14.03 34.98 11.20
N PRO A 613 -12.99 35.53 10.52
CA PRO A 613 -11.62 35.04 10.60
C PRO A 613 -11.02 35.08 12.01
N LEU A 614 -9.95 34.31 12.26
CA LEU A 614 -9.18 34.37 13.51
C LEU A 614 -8.39 35.67 13.64
N THR A 615 -7.86 36.17 12.52
CA THR A 615 -6.91 37.29 12.53
C THR A 615 -7.25 38.35 11.48
N LYS A 616 -6.66 39.54 11.66
CA LYS A 616 -6.76 40.64 10.69
C LYS A 616 -5.98 40.40 9.39
N ASP A 617 -5.28 39.26 9.27
CA ASP A 617 -4.56 38.90 8.05
C ASP A 617 -5.51 38.49 6.92
N MET A 618 -6.74 38.06 7.24
CA MET A 618 -7.77 37.69 6.28
C MET A 618 -9.02 38.56 6.51
N GLU A 619 -9.58 39.11 5.43
CA GLU A 619 -10.87 39.78 5.49
C GLU A 619 -12.00 38.74 5.53
N HIS A 620 -13.08 39.05 6.27
CA HIS A 620 -14.31 38.27 6.24
C HIS A 620 -14.82 38.11 4.79
N VAL A 621 -15.14 36.88 4.38
CA VAL A 621 -15.67 36.59 3.03
C VAL A 621 -17.19 36.45 3.13
N PRO A 622 -18.00 37.50 2.80
CA PRO A 622 -19.44 37.44 2.94
C PRO A 622 -20.10 36.49 1.93
N PRO A 623 -21.27 35.89 2.26
CA PRO A 623 -22.06 35.09 1.34
C PRO A 623 -22.36 35.82 0.03
N LYS A 624 -22.07 35.16 -1.09
CA LYS A 624 -22.36 35.64 -2.45
C LYS A 624 -23.02 34.52 -3.25
N ALA A 625 -23.63 34.85 -4.40
CA ALA A 625 -24.16 33.84 -5.30
C ALA A 625 -23.00 32.98 -5.84
N ARG A 626 -23.09 31.65 -5.68
CA ARG A 626 -22.08 30.70 -6.16
C ARG A 626 -22.21 30.55 -7.67
N ALA A 627 -21.38 31.27 -8.42
CA ALA A 627 -21.46 31.43 -9.87
C ALA A 627 -21.05 30.16 -10.64
N SER A 628 -21.94 29.16 -10.60
CA SER A 628 -21.94 27.92 -11.38
C SER A 628 -23.37 27.37 -11.37
N ARG A 629 -24.34 28.22 -11.70
CA ARG A 629 -25.76 27.88 -11.74
C ARG A 629 -26.01 26.90 -12.90
N CYS A 630 -26.34 25.65 -12.58
CA CYS A 630 -27.25 24.91 -13.45
C CYS A 630 -28.67 25.47 -13.23
N SER A 631 -28.95 26.63 -13.83
CA SER A 631 -30.31 27.18 -13.82
C SER A 631 -31.17 26.40 -14.79
N THR A 632 -32.15 25.67 -14.28
CA THR A 632 -33.21 25.01 -15.04
C THR A 632 -34.19 26.04 -15.63
N GLN A 633 -33.69 26.88 -16.55
CA GLN A 633 -34.56 27.60 -17.47
C GLN A 633 -35.13 26.60 -18.49
N LEU A 634 -36.22 25.95 -18.08
CA LEU A 634 -37.21 25.42 -19.02
C LEU A 634 -37.65 26.57 -19.92
N ASN A 635 -37.16 26.58 -21.16
CA ASN A 635 -37.54 27.58 -22.15
C ASN A 635 -39.03 27.47 -22.45
N GLY A 636 -39.83 28.35 -21.84
CA GLY A 636 -41.24 28.49 -22.18
C GLY A 636 -41.40 28.78 -23.68
N PRO A 637 -42.34 28.15 -24.39
CA PRO A 637 -42.51 28.38 -25.82
C PRO A 637 -42.77 29.86 -26.12
N ARG A 638 -42.08 30.41 -27.12
CA ARG A 638 -42.45 31.72 -27.69
C ARG A 638 -43.87 31.63 -28.22
N ALA A 639 -44.76 32.50 -27.77
CA ALA A 639 -46.15 32.53 -28.20
C ALA A 639 -46.24 32.83 -29.71
N GLY A 640 -46.93 31.98 -30.49
CA GLY A 640 -47.02 32.22 -31.94
C GLY A 640 -47.58 31.13 -32.88
N ALA A 641 -48.44 30.19 -32.44
CA ALA A 641 -49.29 29.39 -33.35
C ALA A 641 -50.38 28.64 -32.56
N GLN A 642 -51.54 28.37 -33.19
CA GLN A 642 -52.61 27.53 -32.63
C GLN A 642 -52.63 26.14 -33.29
N ALA A 643 -52.78 25.09 -32.49
CA ALA A 643 -53.14 23.72 -32.91
C ALA A 643 -53.93 23.02 -31.77
N PRO A 644 -54.78 22.02 -32.05
CA PRO A 644 -55.90 21.67 -31.17
C PRO A 644 -55.57 20.65 -30.05
N ALA A 645 -56.48 20.59 -29.07
CA ALA A 645 -56.35 19.74 -27.89
C ALA A 645 -56.75 18.26 -28.14
N VAL A 646 -56.02 17.34 -27.50
CA VAL A 646 -56.38 15.92 -27.35
C VAL A 646 -56.21 15.54 -25.86
N GLY A 647 -57.07 14.66 -25.34
CA GLY A 647 -57.29 14.47 -23.91
C GLY A 647 -56.21 13.69 -23.14
N ARG A 648 -56.11 13.97 -21.83
CA ARG A 648 -55.24 13.24 -20.88
C ARG A 648 -55.76 11.81 -20.61
N ARG A 649 -54.85 10.83 -20.60
CA ARG A 649 -54.92 9.62 -19.73
C ARG A 649 -53.50 9.27 -19.23
N PRO A 650 -53.35 8.71 -18.01
CA PRO A 650 -52.04 8.40 -17.45
C PRO A 650 -51.48 7.09 -18.01
N LEU A 651 -50.14 6.99 -18.06
CA LEU A 651 -49.43 5.72 -18.23
C LEU A 651 -49.17 5.10 -16.84
N ALA A 652 -49.44 3.80 -16.70
CA ALA A 652 -49.30 3.08 -15.44
C ALA A 652 -47.89 2.50 -15.27
N VAL A 653 -47.38 2.54 -14.04
CA VAL A 653 -46.16 1.82 -13.65
C VAL A 653 -46.49 0.32 -13.54
N VAL A 654 -45.78 -0.52 -14.30
CA VAL A 654 -45.91 -1.99 -14.22
C VAL A 654 -44.80 -2.53 -13.32
N ALA A 655 -45.14 -2.87 -12.08
CA ALA A 655 -44.25 -3.63 -11.21
C ALA A 655 -44.27 -5.12 -11.60
N ALA A 656 -43.10 -5.71 -11.83
CA ALA A 656 -42.96 -7.13 -12.14
C ALA A 656 -42.77 -7.94 -10.85
N VAL A 657 -43.81 -8.66 -10.42
CA VAL A 657 -43.75 -9.66 -9.34
C VAL A 657 -43.76 -11.05 -9.96
N LEU A 658 -42.89 -11.94 -9.47
CA LEU A 658 -43.00 -13.38 -9.68
C LEU A 658 -43.15 -14.09 -8.33
N PRO A 659 -43.85 -15.25 -8.25
CA PRO A 659 -44.62 -15.60 -7.06
C PRO A 659 -44.12 -16.86 -6.33
N ASP A 660 -44.68 -17.06 -5.13
CA ASP A 660 -44.45 -18.22 -4.27
C ASP A 660 -45.11 -19.51 -4.83
N HIS A 661 -44.56 -20.67 -4.47
CA HIS A 661 -44.90 -21.96 -5.07
C HIS A 661 -45.74 -22.85 -4.13
N ARG A 662 -47.06 -22.93 -4.37
CA ARG A 662 -47.89 -24.05 -3.94
C ARG A 662 -48.77 -24.58 -5.08
N GLN A 663 -48.50 -25.85 -5.43
CA GLN A 663 -49.26 -26.90 -6.13
C GLN A 663 -50.72 -26.64 -6.61
N PRO A 664 -51.26 -27.45 -7.56
CA PRO A 664 -50.65 -27.98 -8.79
C PRO A 664 -51.64 -28.00 -10.00
N LEU A 665 -51.16 -28.24 -11.25
CA LEU A 665 -51.69 -29.21 -12.25
C LEU A 665 -51.27 -28.93 -13.71
N CYS A 666 -50.92 -30.02 -14.41
CA CYS A 666 -51.08 -30.36 -15.84
C CYS A 666 -50.77 -29.39 -17.01
N SER A 667 -49.82 -29.86 -17.84
CA SER A 667 -49.90 -30.06 -19.32
C SER A 667 -49.67 -28.93 -20.34
N ALA A 668 -48.68 -29.16 -21.23
CA ALA A 668 -48.46 -28.65 -22.60
C ALA A 668 -48.24 -27.13 -22.82
N GLY A 669 -47.50 -26.67 -23.84
CA GLY A 669 -46.64 -27.36 -24.82
C GLY A 669 -46.40 -26.56 -26.12
N LEU A 670 -45.20 -26.64 -26.72
CA LEU A 670 -44.72 -25.94 -27.96
C LEU A 670 -44.57 -24.39 -27.81
N ALA A 671 -43.59 -23.65 -28.36
CA ALA A 671 -42.88 -23.59 -29.68
C ALA A 671 -43.65 -22.76 -30.75
N VAL A 672 -43.07 -21.98 -31.70
CA VAL A 672 -41.66 -21.77 -32.15
C VAL A 672 -41.49 -20.48 -33.02
N ALA A 673 -40.24 -19.96 -33.20
CA ALA A 673 -39.74 -19.01 -34.25
C ALA A 673 -40.36 -17.57 -34.38
N GLY A 674 -39.79 -16.57 -35.09
CA GLY A 674 -38.45 -16.40 -35.75
C GLY A 674 -38.39 -15.25 -36.81
N CYS A 675 -37.18 -14.93 -37.35
CA CYS A 675 -36.86 -14.05 -38.52
C CYS A 675 -36.98 -12.49 -38.35
N LEU A 676 -35.98 -11.64 -38.69
CA LEU A 676 -35.42 -11.15 -40.00
C LEU A 676 -36.35 -10.12 -40.72
N VAL A 677 -35.94 -9.00 -41.36
CA VAL A 677 -34.83 -8.70 -42.30
C VAL A 677 -34.33 -7.22 -42.24
N ALA A 678 -33.11 -7.01 -42.76
CA ALA A 678 -32.26 -5.82 -42.98
C ALA A 678 -32.69 -4.72 -44.01
N GLY A 679 -31.84 -3.68 -44.17
CA GLY A 679 -31.88 -2.66 -45.26
C GLY A 679 -30.67 -1.71 -45.28
N GLN A 680 -30.25 -1.19 -46.46
CA GLN A 680 -29.11 -0.26 -46.67
C GLN A 680 -29.45 0.79 -47.74
N LEU A 681 -28.77 1.97 -47.75
CA LEU A 681 -28.19 2.61 -48.96
C LEU A 681 -27.34 3.88 -48.66
N LEU A 682 -26.72 4.47 -49.69
CA LEU A 682 -25.60 5.44 -49.67
C LEU A 682 -25.99 6.84 -50.19
N LEU A 683 -25.16 7.87 -49.90
CA LEU A 683 -24.50 8.76 -50.90
C LEU A 683 -23.60 9.86 -50.27
N THR A 684 -22.79 10.54 -51.11
CA THR A 684 -21.72 11.52 -50.82
C THR A 684 -21.57 12.51 -52.01
N PRO A 685 -20.57 13.43 -52.09
CA PRO A 685 -20.03 14.44 -51.15
C PRO A 685 -20.05 15.88 -51.74
N ALA A 686 -19.53 16.90 -51.02
CA ALA A 686 -19.16 18.22 -51.60
C ALA A 686 -18.02 18.92 -50.81
N THR A 687 -17.31 19.84 -51.46
CA THR A 687 -16.12 20.58 -50.93
C THR A 687 -16.16 22.07 -51.27
N LEU A 688 -15.53 22.95 -50.46
CA LEU A 688 -14.92 24.22 -50.91
C LEU A 688 -13.97 24.79 -49.83
N ALA A 689 -13.15 25.80 -50.18
CA ALA A 689 -12.05 26.32 -49.36
C ALA A 689 -11.91 27.86 -49.45
N GLY A 690 -11.08 28.47 -48.58
CA GLY A 690 -10.72 29.90 -48.65
C GLY A 690 -9.70 30.34 -47.57
N GLU A 691 -8.71 31.15 -47.97
CA GLU A 691 -7.67 31.75 -47.10
C GLU A 691 -7.84 33.31 -46.97
N PRO A 692 -6.80 34.17 -46.83
CA PRO A 692 -6.42 34.71 -45.51
C PRO A 692 -6.24 36.25 -45.46
N GLY A 693 -5.84 36.80 -44.28
CA GLY A 693 -4.95 37.97 -44.26
C GLY A 693 -5.00 38.95 -43.08
N LYS A 694 -3.80 39.37 -42.63
CA LYS A 694 -3.36 40.71 -42.13
C LYS A 694 -4.15 41.36 -40.97
N GLY A 695 -3.56 42.01 -39.95
CA GLY A 695 -2.15 42.37 -39.67
C GLY A 695 -1.90 43.88 -39.71
N TYR A 696 -1.53 44.50 -38.57
CA TYR A 696 -1.11 45.92 -38.47
C TYR A 696 -0.13 46.16 -37.28
N GLN A 697 0.55 47.32 -37.24
CA GLN A 697 1.73 47.61 -36.38
C GLN A 697 1.57 48.86 -35.49
N GLY A 698 2.47 49.02 -34.50
CA GLY A 698 2.98 50.34 -34.03
C GLY A 698 2.97 50.60 -32.51
N VAL A 699 3.83 51.43 -31.90
CA VAL A 699 5.10 52.11 -32.32
C VAL A 699 6.01 52.32 -31.07
N VAL A 700 7.33 52.49 -31.33
CA VAL A 700 8.52 52.70 -30.46
C VAL A 700 8.54 53.96 -29.54
N THR A 701 9.20 53.86 -28.36
CA THR A 701 10.17 54.79 -27.68
C THR A 701 10.74 54.04 -26.43
N SER A 702 12.05 53.84 -26.14
CA SER A 702 13.26 54.70 -25.95
C SER A 702 13.27 55.45 -24.59
N THR A 703 14.34 55.57 -23.77
CA THR A 703 15.82 55.41 -23.96
C THR A 703 16.59 54.86 -22.72
N GLU A 704 17.93 54.65 -22.86
CA GLU A 704 19.06 54.69 -21.87
C GLU A 704 18.98 53.92 -20.52
N GLN A 705 19.93 53.09 -20.05
CA GLN A 705 21.42 53.12 -19.91
C GLN A 705 21.98 53.99 -18.76
N ASP A 706 22.60 53.35 -17.73
CA ASP A 706 23.99 53.62 -17.33
C ASP A 706 24.61 52.63 -16.29
N GLN A 707 25.95 52.68 -16.15
CA GLN A 707 26.85 52.04 -15.15
C GLN A 707 28.04 53.03 -14.89
N PRO A 708 28.97 52.89 -13.89
CA PRO A 708 29.44 51.69 -13.17
C PRO A 708 29.74 51.88 -11.63
N ALA A 709 30.65 51.07 -11.06
CA ALA A 709 31.09 50.97 -9.64
C ALA A 709 32.27 51.96 -9.28
N PRO A 710 33.10 51.87 -8.17
CA PRO A 710 33.42 50.75 -7.23
C PRO A 710 33.77 51.11 -5.73
N SER A 711 34.42 50.17 -5.01
CA SER A 711 35.27 50.33 -3.77
C SER A 711 34.55 50.51 -2.39
N THR A 712 35.07 50.17 -1.19
CA THR A 712 36.27 49.40 -0.69
C THR A 712 36.07 48.89 0.77
N ALA A 713 36.98 48.04 1.31
CA ALA A 713 37.09 47.61 2.73
C ALA A 713 38.14 48.48 3.51
N PRO A 714 38.71 48.18 4.74
CA PRO A 714 38.64 47.00 5.65
C PRO A 714 38.78 47.26 7.21
N LEU A 715 39.07 46.18 8.00
CA LEU A 715 39.89 46.09 9.28
C LEU A 715 39.32 46.20 10.74
N SER A 716 39.38 45.04 11.45
CA SER A 716 40.00 44.70 12.78
C SER A 716 39.62 45.25 14.20
N GLY A 717 39.09 44.36 15.09
CA GLY A 717 39.44 44.04 16.52
C GLY A 717 39.54 45.13 17.63
N PRO A 718 39.93 44.82 18.91
CA PRO A 718 39.98 43.57 19.74
C PRO A 718 38.96 43.63 20.95
N SER A 719 38.88 42.80 22.03
CA SER A 719 39.88 42.30 23.01
C SER A 719 39.37 41.23 24.04
N SER A 720 40.32 40.70 24.85
CA SER A 720 40.36 39.69 25.95
C SER A 720 39.43 39.82 27.20
N GLY A 721 39.29 38.84 28.13
CA GLY A 721 39.83 37.44 28.22
C GLY A 721 39.93 36.84 29.67
N THR A 722 40.45 35.60 29.81
CA THR A 722 40.93 34.86 31.05
C THR A 722 39.89 34.41 32.12
N ASP A 723 40.10 33.39 32.99
CA ASP A 723 41.32 32.68 33.49
C ASP A 723 41.10 31.22 34.06
N ALA A 724 42.19 30.43 34.21
CA ALA A 724 42.46 29.27 35.14
C ALA A 724 41.55 27.99 35.20
N LYS A 725 41.96 26.75 35.62
CA LYS A 725 43.25 26.01 35.93
C LYS A 725 43.02 24.45 35.97
N ASN A 726 44.07 23.64 36.25
CA ASN A 726 44.17 22.15 36.21
C ASN A 726 44.70 21.58 37.60
N PRO A 727 45.16 20.31 37.90
CA PRO A 727 45.24 19.01 37.16
C PRO A 727 45.11 17.62 37.92
N LEU A 728 44.75 16.51 37.21
CA LEU A 728 45.13 15.06 37.46
C LEU A 728 44.61 14.35 38.78
N GLN A 729 44.79 13.04 39.17
CA GLN A 729 45.39 11.78 38.62
C GLN A 729 44.93 10.42 39.31
N LYS A 730 44.87 9.28 38.57
CA LYS A 730 45.23 7.84 38.90
C LYS A 730 44.52 6.90 39.93
N ARG A 731 44.45 5.59 39.54
CA ARG A 731 44.50 4.28 40.31
C ARG A 731 43.30 3.87 41.22
N ALA A 732 43.06 2.60 41.63
CA ALA A 732 43.39 1.20 41.18
C ALA A 732 42.52 0.18 42.02
N ALA A 733 41.90 -0.90 41.47
CA ALA A 733 42.34 -2.33 41.37
C ALA A 733 41.95 -3.29 42.55
N GLU A 734 42.06 -4.62 42.33
CA GLU A 734 41.99 -5.79 43.27
C GLU A 734 40.57 -6.36 43.64
N LEU A 735 40.23 -7.66 43.41
CA LEU A 735 40.46 -8.99 44.08
C LEU A 735 39.42 -9.31 45.22
N ALA A 736 39.00 -10.53 45.60
CA ALA A 736 39.25 -11.95 45.22
C ALA A 736 37.95 -12.84 45.46
N ALA A 737 37.72 -14.00 44.82
CA ALA A 737 37.96 -15.42 45.24
C ALA A 737 36.84 -16.16 46.07
N GLY A 738 36.85 -17.51 46.04
CA GLY A 738 35.91 -18.48 46.68
C GLY A 738 34.91 -19.12 45.68
N ASP A 739 34.98 -20.40 45.24
CA ASP A 739 34.98 -21.74 45.89
C ASP A 739 33.55 -22.27 46.21
N LEU A 740 33.08 -23.35 45.55
CA LEU A 740 33.06 -24.79 45.96
C LEU A 740 32.05 -25.09 47.12
N ASP A 741 31.34 -26.24 47.21
CA ASP A 741 31.49 -27.57 46.58
C ASP A 741 30.16 -28.40 46.56
N GLN A 742 30.16 -29.61 45.98
CA GLN A 742 29.38 -30.88 46.26
C GLN A 742 27.89 -30.85 46.78
N ALA A 743 26.99 -31.86 46.64
CA ALA A 743 26.81 -33.16 45.94
C ALA A 743 25.27 -33.53 46.06
N GLY A 744 24.65 -34.67 45.70
CA GLY A 744 25.00 -35.96 45.08
C GLY A 744 23.85 -37.01 45.26
N SER A 745 23.95 -38.22 44.66
CA SER A 745 23.04 -39.41 44.81
C SER A 745 21.57 -39.32 44.30
N ALA A 746 20.88 -40.41 43.88
CA ALA A 746 21.27 -41.80 43.54
C ALA A 746 20.17 -42.59 42.76
N ASN A 747 20.61 -43.60 41.97
CA ASN A 747 20.09 -44.97 41.68
C ASN A 747 18.63 -45.42 42.01
N ALA A 748 18.01 -46.43 41.35
CA ALA A 748 18.30 -47.21 40.12
C ALA A 748 17.17 -48.26 39.79
N ALA A 749 17.29 -48.95 38.62
CA ALA A 749 16.73 -50.30 38.27
C ALA A 749 15.20 -50.44 38.04
N ARG A 750 14.59 -51.43 37.31
CA ARG A 750 14.90 -52.52 36.31
C ARG A 750 13.50 -53.06 35.80
N LYS A 751 13.22 -54.00 34.86
CA LYS A 751 13.93 -55.03 34.03
C LYS A 751 13.02 -55.50 32.85
N GLY A 752 13.56 -55.81 31.65
CA GLY A 752 12.94 -56.71 30.62
C GLY A 752 11.79 -56.14 29.73
N THR A 753 11.41 -56.72 28.57
CA THR A 753 11.88 -57.94 27.87
C THR A 753 11.73 -57.90 26.31
N THR A 754 12.69 -58.50 25.60
CA THR A 754 12.60 -59.23 24.30
C THR A 754 11.95 -58.60 23.03
N SER A 755 12.83 -58.07 22.15
CA SER A 755 13.02 -58.45 20.73
C SER A 755 11.85 -58.69 19.76
N ALA A 756 11.82 -57.88 18.69
CA ALA A 756 11.43 -58.28 17.32
C ALA A 756 12.50 -57.78 16.31
N GLY A 757 12.58 -58.38 15.12
CA GLY A 757 13.71 -58.21 14.19
C GLY A 757 13.77 -56.88 13.41
N ASN A 758 14.99 -56.41 13.11
CA ASN A 758 15.26 -55.19 12.32
C ASN A 758 15.42 -55.50 10.82
N PRO A 759 14.58 -54.94 9.92
CA PRO A 759 14.66 -55.15 8.48
C PRO A 759 15.56 -54.17 7.71
N PHE A 760 16.26 -53.25 8.37
CA PHE A 760 17.15 -52.25 7.72
C PHE A 760 18.63 -52.60 7.85
N SER A 761 19.06 -53.69 7.19
CA SER A 761 20.48 -54.04 7.07
C SER A 761 20.85 -54.64 5.70
N LYS A 762 20.77 -53.83 4.63
CA LYS A 762 21.58 -53.93 3.40
C LYS A 762 21.35 -52.74 2.45
N GLY A 763 22.44 -52.08 2.04
CA GLY A 763 22.55 -51.43 0.72
C GLY A 763 21.69 -50.19 0.43
N SER A 764 21.63 -49.19 1.31
CA SER A 764 21.18 -47.84 0.91
C SER A 764 22.31 -47.05 0.25
N GLN A 765 22.00 -46.31 -0.82
CA GLN A 765 22.90 -45.30 -1.38
C GLN A 765 23.04 -44.13 -0.38
N ARG A 766 24.24 -43.56 -0.25
CA ARG A 766 24.39 -42.23 0.38
C ARG A 766 23.89 -41.18 -0.60
N TYR A 767 22.68 -40.68 -0.38
CA TYR A 767 22.20 -39.48 -1.06
C TYR A 767 22.85 -38.23 -0.45
N PRO A 768 23.28 -37.23 -1.26
CA PRO A 768 23.72 -35.95 -0.75
C PRO A 768 22.56 -35.23 -0.04
N ALA A 769 22.86 -34.44 0.99
CA ALA A 769 21.87 -33.89 1.90
C ALA A 769 22.24 -32.46 2.31
N ARG A 770 21.39 -31.50 1.91
CA ARG A 770 21.58 -30.07 2.19
C ARG A 770 20.88 -29.65 3.48
N VAL A 771 21.60 -28.96 4.36
CA VAL A 771 21.01 -28.29 5.54
C VAL A 771 20.91 -26.79 5.27
N ARG A 772 19.71 -26.22 5.45
CA ARG A 772 19.50 -24.76 5.39
C ARG A 772 19.01 -24.22 6.72
N LEU A 773 19.86 -23.43 7.36
CA LEU A 773 19.62 -22.77 8.65
C LEU A 773 19.26 -21.29 8.39
N ALA A 774 17.96 -21.00 8.43
CA ALA A 774 17.45 -19.65 8.22
C ALA A 774 17.25 -18.96 9.58
N VAL A 775 18.28 -18.24 10.05
CA VAL A 775 18.19 -17.49 11.32
C VAL A 775 17.52 -16.14 11.07
N LYS A 776 16.20 -16.20 10.93
CA LYS A 776 15.31 -15.03 10.93
C LYS A 776 15.18 -14.53 12.37
N ASN A 777 15.91 -13.50 12.73
CA ASN A 777 15.65 -12.78 14.00
C ASN A 777 14.26 -12.14 13.88
N PRO A 778 13.30 -12.39 14.79
CA PRO A 778 11.98 -11.76 14.70
C PRO A 778 12.10 -10.23 14.73
N ARG A 779 11.25 -9.53 13.95
CA ARG A 779 11.11 -8.07 14.04
C ARG A 779 10.42 -7.71 15.36
N SER A 780 11.20 -7.62 16.43
CA SER A 780 10.73 -7.26 17.77
C SER A 780 11.41 -5.97 18.23
N PRO A 781 10.77 -4.80 18.03
CA PRO A 781 11.28 -3.52 18.52
C PRO A 781 10.94 -3.33 20.01
N TRP A 782 11.52 -4.17 20.88
CA TRP A 782 11.30 -4.10 22.33
C TRP A 782 12.59 -3.89 23.12
N THR A 783 12.83 -2.64 23.47
CA THR A 783 13.88 -2.20 24.41
C THR A 783 13.49 -2.56 25.85
N TYR A 784 14.05 -3.64 26.39
CA TYR A 784 14.01 -3.94 27.83
C TYR A 784 15.36 -3.67 28.50
N PRO A 785 15.43 -2.88 29.59
CA PRO A 785 16.68 -2.58 30.26
C PRO A 785 17.20 -3.75 31.13
N ARG A 786 18.54 -3.83 31.23
CA ARG A 786 19.36 -4.69 32.11
C ARG A 786 19.53 -6.18 31.74
N ARG A 787 20.73 -6.46 31.20
CA ARG A 787 21.58 -7.66 31.44
C ARG A 787 20.87 -9.00 31.70
N VAL A 788 20.44 -9.66 30.63
CA VAL A 788 20.43 -11.14 30.56
C VAL A 788 21.25 -11.56 29.34
N ARG A 789 22.33 -12.33 29.54
CA ARG A 789 23.04 -12.98 28.42
C ARG A 789 22.14 -14.09 27.86
N ARG A 790 21.32 -13.76 26.86
CA ARG A 790 20.58 -14.78 26.09
C ARG A 790 21.61 -15.72 25.42
N PRO A 791 21.54 -17.05 25.61
CA PRO A 791 22.41 -17.97 24.88
C PRO A 791 22.06 -17.91 23.40
N ASN A 792 23.06 -17.91 22.52
CA ASN A 792 22.85 -17.73 21.09
C ASN A 792 22.00 -18.89 20.53
N THR A 793 20.78 -18.61 20.06
CA THR A 793 19.77 -19.65 19.73
C THR A 793 20.31 -20.66 18.71
N LEU A 794 21.05 -20.20 17.70
CA LEU A 794 21.74 -21.05 16.74
C LEU A 794 22.78 -21.96 17.42
N ALA A 795 23.63 -21.42 18.30
CA ALA A 795 24.64 -22.21 19.02
C ALA A 795 24.01 -23.20 20.01
N PHE A 796 22.84 -22.90 20.57
CA PHE A 796 22.06 -23.83 21.38
C PHE A 796 21.51 -24.98 20.52
N VAL A 797 20.88 -24.69 19.37
CA VAL A 797 20.37 -25.70 18.44
C VAL A 797 21.49 -26.59 17.91
N LEU A 798 22.61 -26.02 17.45
CA LEU A 798 23.75 -26.80 16.95
C LEU A 798 24.37 -27.71 18.03
N ARG A 799 24.45 -27.26 19.29
CA ARG A 799 24.91 -28.11 20.40
C ARG A 799 23.90 -29.19 20.76
N ALA A 800 22.60 -28.89 20.76
CA ALA A 800 21.56 -29.86 21.06
C ALA A 800 21.50 -30.98 20.00
N LEU A 801 21.63 -30.63 18.72
CA LEU A 801 21.73 -31.60 17.62
C LEU A 801 22.97 -32.48 17.74
N ALA A 802 24.13 -31.91 18.11
CA ALA A 802 25.38 -32.65 18.29
C ALA A 802 25.44 -33.52 19.57
N GLN A 803 24.49 -33.37 20.50
CA GLN A 803 24.44 -34.12 21.78
C GLN A 803 23.43 -35.29 21.78
N GLN A 804 22.65 -35.48 20.72
CA GLN A 804 21.71 -36.59 20.59
C GLN A 804 22.35 -37.76 19.80
N PRO A 805 22.49 -38.98 20.35
CA PRO A 805 23.28 -40.05 19.72
C PRO A 805 22.83 -40.42 18.31
N ASP A 806 21.52 -40.62 18.10
CA ASP A 806 20.97 -41.02 16.81
C ASP A 806 21.06 -39.90 15.77
N VAL A 807 20.95 -38.64 16.21
CA VAL A 807 21.11 -37.46 15.35
C VAL A 807 22.58 -37.21 15.01
N ALA A 808 23.51 -37.48 15.94
CA ALA A 808 24.94 -37.40 15.69
C ALA A 808 25.39 -38.35 14.56
N ALA A 809 24.84 -39.58 14.51
CA ALA A 809 25.07 -40.50 13.40
C ALA A 809 24.54 -39.95 12.06
N CYS A 810 23.43 -39.21 12.09
CA CYS A 810 22.83 -38.57 10.91
C CYS A 810 23.62 -37.35 10.40
N ILE A 811 24.21 -36.55 11.30
CA ILE A 811 24.92 -35.31 10.95
C ILE A 811 26.17 -35.58 10.08
N VAL A 812 26.77 -36.77 10.19
CA VAL A 812 27.93 -37.20 9.38
C VAL A 812 27.59 -37.39 7.89
N ALA A 813 26.31 -37.29 7.48
CA ALA A 813 25.88 -37.42 6.10
C ALA A 813 25.76 -36.10 5.30
N PHE A 814 25.85 -34.93 5.94
CA PHE A 814 25.61 -33.64 5.27
C PHE A 814 26.81 -33.12 4.49
N ASP A 815 26.61 -32.83 3.19
CA ASP A 815 27.63 -32.32 2.28
C ASP A 815 27.56 -30.81 2.04
N ALA A 816 26.48 -30.13 2.49
CA ALA A 816 26.30 -28.70 2.26
C ALA A 816 25.56 -27.96 3.39
N LEU A 817 26.04 -26.75 3.72
CA LEU A 817 25.58 -25.89 4.81
C LEU A 817 25.22 -24.48 4.32
N ASP A 818 23.92 -24.16 4.26
CA ASP A 818 23.44 -22.81 3.94
C ASP A 818 23.04 -22.06 5.23
N ILE A 819 23.63 -20.89 5.50
CA ILE A 819 23.34 -20.02 6.64
C ILE A 819 22.95 -18.62 6.15
N HIS A 820 21.70 -18.23 6.43
CA HIS A 820 21.16 -16.92 6.04
C HIS A 820 20.73 -16.11 7.26
N GLY A 821 21.14 -14.84 7.32
CA GLY A 821 20.67 -13.87 8.30
C GLY A 821 19.88 -12.73 7.65
N THR A 822 18.92 -12.17 8.37
CA THR A 822 18.16 -10.99 7.91
C THR A 822 18.81 -9.69 8.37
N ALA A 823 19.02 -8.75 7.45
CA ALA A 823 19.62 -7.44 7.76
C ALA A 823 18.67 -6.55 8.60
N ALA A 824 18.75 -6.67 9.93
CA ALA A 824 18.06 -5.80 10.88
C ALA A 824 18.85 -5.73 12.22
N TYR A 825 19.40 -4.56 12.51
CA TYR A 825 20.08 -4.18 13.77
C TYR A 825 21.34 -4.99 14.18
N SER A 826 22.11 -4.41 15.10
CA SER A 826 23.55 -4.61 15.30
C SER A 826 23.97 -5.85 16.11
N ASP A 827 23.06 -6.77 16.39
CA ASP A 827 23.36 -7.98 17.17
C ASP A 827 24.24 -8.96 16.39
N GLN A 828 25.41 -9.28 16.95
CA GLN A 828 26.48 -10.01 16.27
C GLN A 828 26.24 -11.52 16.33
N LEU A 829 26.00 -12.15 15.17
CA LEU A 829 25.57 -13.55 15.08
C LEU A 829 26.77 -14.52 15.24
N ALA A 830 27.18 -14.70 16.49
CA ALA A 830 28.37 -15.45 16.88
C ALA A 830 28.22 -16.98 16.81
N ILE A 831 28.77 -17.60 15.77
CA ILE A 831 28.96 -19.06 15.67
C ILE A 831 30.29 -19.45 16.34
N PRO A 832 30.30 -20.36 17.33
CA PRO A 832 31.53 -20.90 17.90
C PRO A 832 32.18 -21.94 16.98
N ALA A 833 33.51 -21.95 16.84
CA ALA A 833 34.22 -22.94 16.01
C ALA A 833 33.91 -24.40 16.38
N ALA A 834 33.79 -24.70 17.68
CA ALA A 834 33.42 -26.03 18.20
C ALA A 834 31.96 -26.46 17.87
N SER A 835 31.16 -25.60 17.23
CA SER A 835 29.85 -25.97 16.67
C SER A 835 29.89 -26.30 15.18
N LEU A 836 31.01 -26.03 14.49
CA LEU A 836 31.23 -26.41 13.08
C LEU A 836 31.96 -27.76 12.96
N THR A 837 32.83 -28.10 13.93
CA THR A 837 33.48 -29.42 14.04
C THR A 837 32.51 -30.59 14.15
N ALA A 838 31.23 -30.33 14.45
CA ALA A 838 30.17 -31.33 14.41
C ALA A 838 29.79 -31.80 12.99
N PHE A 839 30.20 -31.07 11.93
CA PHE A 839 29.80 -31.30 10.53
C PHE A 839 31.00 -31.68 9.62
N PRO A 840 31.76 -32.75 9.92
CA PRO A 840 33.03 -33.05 9.25
C PRO A 840 32.91 -33.40 7.76
N ALA A 841 31.71 -33.68 7.26
CA ALA A 841 31.46 -34.09 5.88
C ALA A 841 31.14 -32.92 4.91
N VAL A 842 30.99 -31.69 5.41
CA VAL A 842 30.54 -30.55 4.60
C VAL A 842 31.57 -30.14 3.54
N GLN A 843 31.12 -30.08 2.30
CA GLN A 843 31.89 -29.71 1.11
C GLN A 843 31.46 -28.37 0.49
N GLU A 844 30.20 -27.95 0.67
CA GLU A 844 29.71 -26.60 0.29
C GLU A 844 29.26 -25.79 1.51
N ALA A 845 29.59 -24.49 1.56
CA ALA A 845 29.05 -23.57 2.56
C ALA A 845 28.62 -22.24 1.94
N HIS A 846 27.46 -21.73 2.37
CA HIS A 846 26.90 -20.46 1.91
C HIS A 846 26.55 -19.57 3.10
N PHE A 847 27.07 -18.33 3.12
CA PHE A 847 26.80 -17.36 4.16
C PHE A 847 26.30 -16.05 3.55
N SER A 848 25.16 -15.53 4.00
CA SER A 848 24.65 -14.22 3.56
C SER A 848 24.06 -13.40 4.72
N ALA A 849 24.82 -12.40 5.19
CA ALA A 849 24.36 -11.21 5.93
C ALA A 849 25.55 -10.38 6.44
N ALA A 850 25.38 -9.06 6.52
CA ALA A 850 26.37 -8.14 7.10
C ALA A 850 26.76 -8.42 8.57
N ASN A 851 25.89 -9.07 9.36
CA ASN A 851 26.04 -9.18 10.81
C ASN A 851 26.53 -10.55 11.32
N VAL A 852 26.96 -11.46 10.43
CA VAL A 852 27.57 -12.75 10.82
C VAL A 852 29.04 -12.55 11.17
N ARG A 853 29.32 -12.34 12.46
CA ARG A 853 30.68 -12.36 13.02
C ARG A 853 30.98 -13.70 13.67
N LEU A 854 31.83 -14.51 13.03
CA LEU A 854 32.45 -15.67 13.66
C LEU A 854 33.31 -15.19 14.86
N GLN A 855 32.96 -15.60 16.08
CA GLN A 855 33.57 -15.08 17.30
C GLN A 855 35.01 -15.58 17.46
N HIS A 856 35.94 -14.67 17.81
CA HIS A 856 37.37 -14.92 18.08
C HIS A 856 37.99 -16.05 17.24
N GLY A 857 38.14 -15.78 15.93
CA GLY A 857 38.79 -16.67 14.97
C GLY A 857 38.53 -16.30 13.51
N GLY A 858 37.41 -15.64 13.21
CA GLY A 858 37.04 -15.32 11.82
C GLY A 858 36.83 -16.60 10.99
N LEU A 859 37.11 -16.54 9.69
CA LEU A 859 37.00 -17.71 8.80
C LEU A 859 37.98 -18.86 9.14
N ALA A 860 38.92 -18.68 10.08
CA ALA A 860 39.71 -19.81 10.62
C ALA A 860 38.83 -20.86 11.32
N ALA A 861 37.60 -20.52 11.72
CA ALA A 861 36.63 -21.53 12.16
C ALA A 861 36.22 -22.51 11.05
N LEU A 862 36.34 -22.13 9.77
CA LEU A 862 36.08 -23.01 8.62
C LEU A 862 37.28 -23.90 8.25
N SER A 863 38.52 -23.60 8.68
CA SER A 863 39.68 -24.48 8.39
C SER A 863 39.61 -25.81 9.14
N GLN A 864 38.72 -25.92 10.13
CA GLN A 864 38.31 -27.17 10.77
C GLN A 864 37.45 -28.06 9.85
N LEU A 865 36.82 -27.51 8.81
CA LEU A 865 36.05 -28.26 7.80
C LEU A 865 36.99 -28.74 6.68
N GLN A 866 37.75 -29.80 6.95
CA GLN A 866 38.74 -30.35 6.02
C GLN A 866 38.15 -30.75 4.65
N GLY A 867 36.85 -31.05 4.58
CA GLY A 867 36.13 -31.36 3.33
C GLY A 867 35.67 -30.16 2.49
N LEU A 868 35.77 -28.92 3.00
CA LEU A 868 35.17 -27.73 2.38
C LEU A 868 35.85 -27.37 1.04
N THR A 869 35.16 -27.58 -0.08
CA THR A 869 35.66 -27.26 -1.44
C THR A 869 34.91 -26.13 -2.13
N SER A 870 33.77 -25.68 -1.60
CA SER A 870 32.95 -24.60 -2.16
C SER A 870 32.49 -23.63 -1.08
N LEU A 871 32.71 -22.32 -1.28
CA LEU A 871 32.35 -21.27 -0.33
C LEU A 871 31.69 -20.09 -1.05
N THR A 872 30.49 -19.70 -0.60
CA THR A 872 29.81 -18.47 -1.02
C THR A 872 29.67 -17.52 0.17
N LEU A 873 30.07 -16.27 -0.01
CA LEU A 873 29.92 -15.19 0.98
C LEU A 873 29.17 -14.03 0.33
N ALA A 874 28.14 -13.50 1.00
CA ALA A 874 27.39 -12.34 0.54
C ALA A 874 27.26 -11.24 1.62
N ASP A 875 27.47 -9.99 1.19
CA ASP A 875 27.45 -8.78 2.02
C ASP A 875 28.43 -8.80 3.23
N VAL A 876 29.65 -9.33 3.03
CA VAL A 876 30.63 -9.59 4.10
C VAL A 876 31.69 -8.48 4.24
N TYR A 877 32.06 -8.15 5.49
CA TYR A 877 33.12 -7.18 5.82
C TYR A 877 34.55 -7.69 5.54
N PRO A 878 35.51 -6.82 5.19
CA PRO A 878 36.87 -7.22 4.82
C PRO A 878 37.60 -8.04 5.90
N SER A 879 37.49 -7.63 7.17
CA SER A 879 38.16 -8.24 8.33
C SER A 879 37.65 -9.62 8.74
N LEU A 880 36.72 -10.20 7.97
CA LEU A 880 36.35 -11.62 8.09
C LEU A 880 37.14 -12.50 7.10
N LEU A 881 37.65 -11.92 6.01
CA LEU A 881 38.27 -12.65 4.90
C LEU A 881 39.67 -13.17 5.21
N ASP A 882 40.36 -12.62 6.21
CA ASP A 882 41.75 -12.99 6.58
C ASP A 882 41.94 -14.49 6.87
N GLY A 883 40.87 -15.22 7.22
CA GLY A 883 40.92 -16.67 7.42
C GLY A 883 40.92 -17.51 6.12
N LEU A 884 40.65 -16.91 4.94
CA LEU A 884 40.63 -17.63 3.66
C LEU A 884 41.97 -18.31 3.34
N GLN A 885 43.09 -17.72 3.75
CA GLN A 885 44.44 -18.29 3.53
C GLN A 885 44.65 -19.68 4.18
N GLN A 886 43.77 -20.09 5.10
CA GLN A 886 43.78 -21.42 5.73
C GLN A 886 42.95 -22.46 4.95
N LEU A 887 42.23 -22.06 3.89
CA LEU A 887 41.36 -22.92 3.08
C LEU A 887 42.02 -23.31 1.75
N GLN A 888 43.28 -23.75 1.80
CA GLN A 888 44.08 -24.04 0.60
C GLN A 888 43.46 -25.14 -0.31
N GLN A 889 42.56 -25.96 0.24
CA GLN A 889 41.79 -26.99 -0.46
C GLN A 889 40.56 -26.46 -1.23
N LEU A 890 40.21 -25.18 -1.09
CA LEU A 890 39.01 -24.59 -1.67
C LEU A 890 39.08 -24.54 -3.21
N ARG A 891 38.06 -25.09 -3.89
CA ARG A 891 37.97 -25.15 -5.35
C ARG A 891 37.03 -24.12 -5.96
N ARG A 892 36.00 -23.69 -5.22
CA ARG A 892 34.99 -22.71 -5.68
C ARG A 892 34.84 -21.60 -4.63
N LEU A 893 34.99 -20.35 -5.04
CA LEU A 893 34.78 -19.16 -4.20
C LEU A 893 33.83 -18.18 -4.89
N SER A 894 32.80 -17.73 -4.18
CA SER A 894 31.84 -16.75 -4.69
C SER A 894 31.62 -15.62 -3.69
N LEU A 895 31.85 -14.38 -4.12
CA LEU A 895 31.72 -13.17 -3.32
C LEU A 895 30.71 -12.23 -3.99
N ALA A 896 29.55 -12.04 -3.35
CA ALA A 896 28.44 -11.26 -3.88
C ALA A 896 28.09 -10.06 -2.99
N GLY A 897 27.89 -8.88 -3.58
CA GLY A 897 27.39 -7.70 -2.86
C GLY A 897 28.36 -7.10 -1.83
N GLY A 898 29.64 -7.46 -1.85
CA GLY A 898 30.65 -6.86 -0.98
C GLY A 898 30.97 -5.41 -1.33
N TRP A 899 31.38 -4.64 -0.31
CA TRP A 899 32.08 -3.35 -0.45
C TRP A 899 33.39 -3.53 -1.24
N ALA A 900 33.91 -2.45 -1.85
CA ALA A 900 35.15 -2.52 -2.64
C ALA A 900 36.32 -3.17 -1.89
N GLU A 901 36.48 -2.81 -0.62
CA GLU A 901 37.51 -3.26 0.31
C GLU A 901 37.50 -4.79 0.53
N ALA A 902 36.31 -5.41 0.46
CA ALA A 902 36.15 -6.86 0.64
C ALA A 902 36.54 -7.62 -0.62
N ALA A 903 36.23 -7.09 -1.80
CA ALA A 903 36.76 -7.63 -3.06
C ALA A 903 38.28 -7.48 -3.14
N GLU A 904 38.84 -6.34 -2.69
CA GLU A 904 40.28 -6.13 -2.60
C GLU A 904 40.97 -7.08 -1.61
N ALA A 905 40.42 -7.25 -0.41
CA ALA A 905 40.94 -8.20 0.57
C ALA A 905 40.93 -9.65 0.04
N ALA A 906 39.86 -10.05 -0.65
CA ALA A 906 39.81 -11.35 -1.30
C ALA A 906 40.83 -11.51 -2.43
N LEU A 907 40.97 -10.50 -3.30
CA LEU A 907 41.99 -10.49 -4.36
C LEU A 907 43.40 -10.67 -3.78
N ARG A 908 43.76 -9.93 -2.72
CA ARG A 908 45.04 -10.07 -2.01
C ARG A 908 45.30 -11.49 -1.45
N LEU A 909 44.25 -12.25 -1.17
CA LEU A 909 44.34 -13.59 -0.59
C LEU A 909 44.28 -14.73 -1.63
N LEU A 910 44.01 -14.44 -2.91
CA LEU A 910 44.01 -15.45 -3.99
C LEU A 910 45.32 -16.26 -4.11
N PRO A 911 46.53 -15.70 -3.91
CA PRO A 911 47.77 -16.48 -3.95
C PRO A 911 47.86 -17.59 -2.89
N ALA A 912 47.04 -17.51 -1.82
CA ALA A 912 46.95 -18.54 -0.78
C ALA A 912 45.87 -19.61 -1.06
N LEU A 913 45.20 -19.57 -2.22
CA LEU A 913 44.15 -20.52 -2.63
C LEU A 913 44.56 -21.32 -3.89
N PRO A 914 45.62 -22.14 -3.84
CA PRO A 914 46.19 -22.80 -5.02
C PRO A 914 45.26 -23.82 -5.69
N ALA A 915 44.24 -24.34 -4.99
CA ALA A 915 43.28 -25.30 -5.52
C ALA A 915 42.08 -24.67 -6.26
N LEU A 916 42.01 -23.34 -6.38
CA LEU A 916 40.81 -22.63 -6.84
C LEU A 916 40.56 -22.78 -8.35
N THR A 917 39.56 -23.58 -8.72
CA THR A 917 39.15 -23.78 -10.12
C THR A 917 38.02 -22.86 -10.56
N SER A 918 37.24 -22.29 -9.63
CA SER A 918 36.14 -21.36 -9.92
C SER A 918 36.13 -20.14 -9.01
N LEU A 919 36.00 -18.95 -9.59
CA LEU A 919 35.94 -17.67 -8.88
C LEU A 919 34.77 -16.81 -9.38
N THR A 920 33.96 -16.29 -8.46
CA THR A 920 32.90 -15.30 -8.72
C THR A 920 33.13 -14.05 -7.86
N LEU A 921 33.23 -12.87 -8.51
CA LEU A 921 33.35 -11.57 -7.85
C LEU A 921 32.25 -10.62 -8.36
N GLN A 922 31.42 -10.11 -7.45
CA GLN A 922 30.37 -9.13 -7.74
C GLN A 922 30.38 -7.97 -6.71
N PRO A 923 31.36 -7.04 -6.78
CA PRO A 923 31.43 -5.89 -5.90
C PRO A 923 30.30 -4.87 -6.14
N ARG A 924 29.88 -4.15 -5.10
CA ARG A 924 28.96 -3.01 -5.22
C ARG A 924 29.63 -1.73 -5.73
N GLU A 925 30.95 -1.65 -5.61
CA GLU A 925 31.74 -0.42 -5.71
C GLU A 925 33.02 -0.62 -6.55
N TRP A 926 33.77 0.45 -6.80
CA TRP A 926 35.00 0.42 -7.60
C TRP A 926 36.17 -0.26 -6.87
N VAL A 927 36.71 -1.32 -7.47
CA VAL A 927 37.90 -2.03 -6.95
C VAL A 927 39.16 -1.44 -7.58
N PRO A 928 40.17 -0.99 -6.78
CA PRO A 928 41.35 -0.33 -7.31
C PRO A 928 42.13 -1.14 -8.34
N ALA A 929 42.65 -0.46 -9.36
CA ALA A 929 43.35 -1.07 -10.48
C ALA A 929 44.49 -2.03 -10.05
N GLN A 930 45.30 -1.58 -9.10
CA GLN A 930 46.42 -2.35 -8.53
C GLN A 930 46.01 -3.66 -7.85
N SER A 931 44.75 -3.80 -7.40
CA SER A 931 44.28 -4.95 -6.65
C SER A 931 44.04 -6.18 -7.54
N TRP A 932 43.84 -5.98 -8.85
CA TRP A 932 43.54 -7.06 -9.81
C TRP A 932 44.74 -7.95 -10.17
N HIS A 933 45.99 -7.52 -9.92
CA HIS A 933 47.18 -8.28 -10.34
C HIS A 933 47.24 -9.70 -9.75
N HIS A 934 46.71 -9.88 -8.54
CA HIS A 934 46.63 -11.18 -7.87
C HIS A 934 45.77 -12.22 -8.62
N LEU A 935 44.83 -11.81 -9.49
CA LEU A 935 44.04 -12.75 -10.30
C LEU A 935 44.95 -13.64 -11.18
N GLY A 936 46.06 -13.07 -11.68
CA GLY A 936 47.05 -13.77 -12.50
C GLY A 936 47.81 -14.90 -11.79
N SER A 937 47.75 -14.99 -10.45
CA SER A 937 48.42 -16.07 -9.71
C SER A 937 47.66 -17.40 -9.71
N LEU A 938 46.38 -17.41 -10.12
CA LEU A 938 45.54 -18.61 -10.08
C LEU A 938 45.82 -19.56 -11.24
N ALA A 939 46.88 -20.36 -11.11
CA ALA A 939 47.30 -21.35 -12.11
C ALA A 939 46.28 -22.46 -12.41
N THR A 940 45.26 -22.64 -11.55
CA THR A 940 44.26 -23.72 -11.59
C THR A 940 42.86 -23.26 -12.05
N LEU A 941 42.65 -21.95 -12.25
CA LEU A 941 41.36 -21.35 -12.58
C LEU A 941 40.83 -21.80 -13.95
N GLN A 942 39.56 -22.23 -14.00
CA GLN A 942 38.86 -22.70 -15.21
C GLN A 942 37.52 -21.98 -15.42
N ASP A 943 36.85 -21.55 -14.34
CA ASP A 943 35.58 -20.83 -14.41
C ASP A 943 35.70 -19.46 -13.72
N LEU A 944 35.42 -18.37 -14.43
CA LEU A 944 35.54 -17.01 -13.90
C LEU A 944 34.26 -16.21 -14.14
N THR A 945 33.73 -15.57 -13.10
CA THR A 945 32.58 -14.67 -13.16
C THR A 945 32.92 -13.32 -12.54
N LEU A 946 32.85 -12.25 -13.34
CA LEU A 946 33.13 -10.88 -12.92
C LEU A 946 31.94 -9.98 -13.26
N ARG A 947 31.41 -9.28 -12.27
CA ARG A 947 30.37 -8.25 -12.47
C ARG A 947 30.94 -6.87 -12.14
N LEU A 948 31.41 -6.16 -13.17
CA LEU A 948 31.92 -4.80 -13.06
C LEU A 948 30.77 -3.79 -13.06
N GLN A 949 30.99 -2.63 -12.44
CA GLN A 949 29.97 -1.57 -12.37
C GLN A 949 29.99 -0.67 -13.61
N HIS A 950 28.81 -0.19 -14.00
CA HIS A 950 28.60 0.48 -15.30
C HIS A 950 29.37 1.81 -15.44
N ARG A 951 29.34 2.68 -14.42
CA ARG A 951 29.89 4.05 -14.48
C ARG A 951 31.40 4.12 -14.71
N ASP A 952 32.17 3.20 -14.14
CA ASP A 952 33.64 3.20 -14.16
C ASP A 952 34.23 2.03 -14.97
N GLY A 953 33.40 1.37 -15.78
CA GLY A 953 33.68 0.07 -16.38
C GLY A 953 34.95 0.01 -17.24
N ALA A 954 35.24 1.06 -18.00
CA ALA A 954 36.43 1.12 -18.85
C ALA A 954 37.74 1.12 -18.03
N ALA A 955 37.80 1.89 -16.94
CA ALA A 955 38.98 1.96 -16.08
C ALA A 955 39.22 0.65 -15.30
N GLN A 956 38.15 0.00 -14.83
CA GLN A 956 38.25 -1.33 -14.19
C GLN A 956 38.71 -2.39 -15.22
N SER A 957 38.15 -2.37 -16.43
CA SER A 957 38.50 -3.33 -17.49
C SER A 957 39.95 -3.19 -17.95
N ALA A 958 40.49 -1.96 -17.98
CA ALA A 958 41.88 -1.71 -18.38
C ALA A 958 42.87 -2.30 -17.37
N ALA A 959 42.56 -2.20 -16.07
CA ALA A 959 43.33 -2.83 -15.01
C ALA A 959 43.23 -4.37 -15.01
N LEU A 960 42.05 -4.89 -15.39
CA LEU A 960 41.78 -6.32 -15.49
C LEU A 960 42.51 -6.99 -16.67
N ALA A 961 42.92 -6.23 -17.70
CA ALA A 961 43.38 -6.78 -18.98
C ALA A 961 44.58 -7.75 -18.86
N ALA A 962 45.70 -7.31 -18.26
CA ALA A 962 46.89 -8.15 -18.12
C ALA A 962 46.69 -9.33 -17.13
N PRO A 963 46.04 -9.17 -15.96
CA PRO A 963 45.73 -10.28 -15.07
C PRO A 963 44.78 -11.32 -15.69
N LEU A 964 43.80 -10.88 -16.48
CA LEU A 964 42.90 -11.79 -17.20
C LEU A 964 43.64 -12.55 -18.31
N HIS A 965 44.52 -11.89 -19.06
CA HIS A 965 45.37 -12.53 -20.08
C HIS A 965 46.26 -13.65 -19.47
N ALA A 966 46.72 -13.50 -18.22
CA ALA A 966 47.54 -14.51 -17.53
C ALA A 966 46.76 -15.80 -17.14
N VAL A 967 45.43 -15.76 -17.06
CA VAL A 967 44.55 -16.92 -16.79
C VAL A 967 43.77 -17.40 -18.02
N ALA A 968 43.56 -16.53 -19.02
CA ALA A 968 42.78 -16.77 -20.23
C ALA A 968 43.01 -18.14 -20.92
N PRO A 969 44.26 -18.63 -21.12
CA PRO A 969 44.52 -19.93 -21.78
C PRO A 969 44.04 -21.17 -21.01
N ARG A 970 43.53 -20.99 -19.79
CA ARG A 970 43.02 -22.05 -18.89
C ARG A 970 41.49 -22.02 -18.72
N LEU A 971 40.85 -20.89 -19.03
CA LEU A 971 39.41 -20.71 -18.83
C LEU A 971 38.59 -21.57 -19.82
N ARG A 972 37.50 -22.14 -19.30
CA ARG A 972 36.47 -22.90 -20.02
C ARG A 972 35.14 -22.14 -20.03
N SER A 973 34.81 -21.50 -18.90
CA SER A 973 33.65 -20.63 -18.75
C SER A 973 34.08 -19.25 -18.29
N LEU A 974 33.57 -18.21 -18.96
CA LEU A 974 33.81 -16.82 -18.59
C LEU A 974 32.50 -16.02 -18.63
N VAL A 975 32.19 -15.37 -17.52
CA VAL A 975 31.04 -14.46 -17.37
C VAL A 975 31.57 -13.08 -17.06
N VAL A 976 31.29 -12.09 -17.91
CA VAL A 976 31.73 -10.70 -17.70
C VAL A 976 30.57 -9.74 -17.97
N ALA A 977 30.18 -9.00 -16.95
CA ALA A 977 29.39 -7.78 -17.14
C ALA A 977 30.34 -6.57 -17.11
N ALA A 978 30.37 -5.79 -18.20
CA ALA A 978 31.24 -4.63 -18.35
C ALA A 978 30.55 -3.48 -19.11
N GLY A 979 30.96 -2.25 -18.83
CA GLY A 979 30.43 -1.05 -19.50
C GLY A 979 30.93 -0.88 -20.95
N ASP A 980 32.06 -1.51 -21.31
CA ASP A 980 32.76 -1.32 -22.59
C ASP A 980 33.38 -2.66 -23.04
N ALA A 981 33.20 -3.03 -24.31
CA ALA A 981 33.74 -4.26 -24.91
C ALA A 981 35.14 -4.09 -25.51
N ALA A 982 35.56 -2.88 -25.89
CA ALA A 982 36.87 -2.63 -26.51
C ALA A 982 38.03 -3.01 -25.59
N VAL A 983 37.88 -2.74 -24.30
CA VAL A 983 38.88 -3.06 -23.29
C VAL A 983 39.01 -4.57 -23.02
N LEU A 984 38.01 -5.36 -23.41
CA LEU A 984 38.04 -6.83 -23.33
C LEU A 984 38.63 -7.50 -24.58
N GLN A 985 38.93 -6.77 -25.65
CA GLN A 985 39.37 -7.32 -26.94
C GLN A 985 40.68 -8.11 -26.84
N GLN A 986 41.76 -7.52 -26.29
CA GLN A 986 43.05 -8.20 -26.15
C GLN A 986 43.04 -9.37 -25.14
N PRO A 987 42.39 -9.28 -23.97
CA PRO A 987 42.27 -10.42 -23.06
C PRO A 987 41.46 -11.59 -23.64
N LEU A 988 40.32 -11.31 -24.28
CA LEU A 988 39.44 -12.37 -24.81
C LEU A 988 40.03 -13.05 -26.05
N ALA A 989 40.87 -12.39 -26.84
CA ALA A 989 41.64 -13.03 -27.91
C ALA A 989 42.60 -14.14 -27.40
N ALA A 990 42.96 -14.15 -26.11
CA ALA A 990 43.73 -15.23 -25.49
C ALA A 990 42.84 -16.35 -24.87
N CYS A 991 41.53 -16.14 -24.79
CA CYS A 991 40.56 -17.08 -24.19
C CYS A 991 40.13 -18.21 -25.16
N VAL A 992 40.99 -18.64 -26.09
CA VAL A 992 40.67 -19.59 -27.19
C VAL A 992 40.15 -20.97 -26.78
N ARG A 993 40.04 -21.27 -25.48
CA ARG A 993 39.46 -22.50 -24.90
C ARG A 993 38.11 -22.30 -24.20
N VAL A 994 37.59 -21.08 -24.15
CA VAL A 994 36.29 -20.78 -23.57
C VAL A 994 35.18 -21.31 -24.48
N THR A 995 34.41 -22.28 -24.00
CA THR A 995 33.25 -22.84 -24.71
C THR A 995 31.93 -22.22 -24.24
N ARG A 996 31.92 -21.56 -23.08
CA ARG A 996 30.77 -20.85 -22.53
C ARG A 996 31.11 -19.41 -22.17
N LEU A 997 30.40 -18.47 -22.79
CA LEU A 997 30.61 -17.03 -22.63
C LEU A 997 29.26 -16.33 -22.35
N ASP A 998 29.18 -15.62 -21.24
CA ASP A 998 28.02 -14.80 -20.86
C ASP A 998 28.50 -13.36 -20.72
N ILE A 999 28.05 -12.49 -21.63
CA ILE A 999 28.47 -11.10 -21.68
C ILE A 999 27.26 -10.18 -21.52
N CYS A 1000 27.34 -9.31 -20.52
CA CYS A 1000 26.46 -8.16 -20.38
C CYS A 1000 27.25 -6.92 -20.84
N VAL A 1001 26.85 -6.33 -21.97
CA VAL A 1001 27.53 -5.21 -22.60
C VAL A 1001 26.57 -4.05 -22.83
N SER A 1002 26.96 -2.88 -22.33
CA SER A 1002 26.29 -1.61 -22.63
C SER A 1002 26.83 -0.97 -23.92
N LEU A 1003 26.61 -1.61 -25.07
CA LEU A 1003 27.06 -1.07 -26.37
C LEU A 1003 26.41 0.29 -26.64
N THR A 1004 27.22 1.36 -26.67
CA THR A 1004 26.67 2.74 -26.59
C THR A 1004 26.10 3.28 -27.91
N GLY A 1005 25.91 2.40 -28.91
CA GLY A 1005 25.51 2.77 -30.27
C GLY A 1005 26.62 3.45 -31.08
N ARG A 1006 27.86 3.47 -30.59
CA ARG A 1006 29.01 4.03 -31.29
C ARG A 1006 29.64 2.99 -32.23
N PRO A 1007 29.96 3.33 -33.49
CA PRO A 1007 30.51 2.38 -34.46
C PRO A 1007 31.82 1.68 -34.05
N GLY A 1008 32.59 2.24 -33.12
CA GLY A 1008 33.81 1.61 -32.57
C GLY A 1008 33.52 0.48 -31.58
N ASP A 1009 32.53 0.66 -30.71
CA ASP A 1009 32.14 -0.32 -29.67
C ASP A 1009 31.65 -1.63 -30.32
N ASP A 1010 30.80 -1.50 -31.34
CA ASP A 1010 30.25 -2.63 -32.11
C ASP A 1010 31.35 -3.40 -32.85
N ALA A 1011 32.34 -2.71 -33.44
CA ALA A 1011 33.47 -3.34 -34.12
C ALA A 1011 34.40 -4.10 -33.16
N ALA A 1012 34.57 -3.60 -31.94
CA ALA A 1012 35.30 -4.29 -30.89
C ALA A 1012 34.57 -5.56 -30.39
N ALA A 1013 33.26 -5.47 -30.15
CA ALA A 1013 32.46 -6.63 -29.75
C ALA A 1013 32.39 -7.70 -30.85
N LEU A 1014 32.35 -7.30 -32.13
CA LEU A 1014 32.55 -8.15 -33.29
C LEU A 1014 33.88 -8.91 -33.19
N ALA A 1015 35.00 -8.20 -33.04
CA ALA A 1015 36.33 -8.81 -32.98
C ALA A 1015 36.53 -9.75 -31.77
N VAL A 1016 35.85 -9.48 -30.65
CA VAL A 1016 35.82 -10.38 -29.49
C VAL A 1016 35.15 -11.72 -29.82
N LEU A 1017 33.96 -11.69 -30.44
CA LEU A 1017 33.18 -12.90 -30.69
C LEU A 1017 33.84 -13.80 -31.75
N THR A 1018 34.40 -13.22 -32.81
CA THR A 1018 35.07 -13.98 -33.87
C THR A 1018 36.42 -14.59 -33.44
N ALA A 1019 37.02 -14.12 -32.34
CA ALA A 1019 38.26 -14.67 -31.79
C ALA A 1019 38.08 -15.98 -30.98
N LEU A 1020 36.84 -16.47 -30.82
CA LEU A 1020 36.50 -17.60 -29.94
C LEU A 1020 35.89 -18.79 -30.74
N PRO A 1021 36.69 -19.53 -31.53
CA PRO A 1021 36.20 -20.57 -32.44
C PRO A 1021 35.60 -21.81 -31.76
N LEU A 1022 35.70 -21.93 -30.44
CA LEU A 1022 35.11 -23.01 -29.64
C LEU A 1022 33.84 -22.59 -28.87
N LEU A 1023 33.32 -21.39 -29.12
CA LEU A 1023 32.15 -20.83 -28.45
C LEU A 1023 30.87 -21.62 -28.76
N GLN A 1024 30.40 -22.40 -27.79
CA GLN A 1024 29.19 -23.24 -27.90
C GLN A 1024 27.97 -22.64 -27.21
N HIS A 1025 28.16 -21.85 -26.15
CA HIS A 1025 27.09 -21.16 -25.42
C HIS A 1025 27.39 -19.65 -25.35
N LEU A 1026 26.52 -18.83 -25.91
CA LEU A 1026 26.60 -17.36 -25.86
C LEU A 1026 25.36 -16.78 -25.18
N ARG A 1027 25.56 -15.89 -24.20
CA ARG A 1027 24.49 -15.10 -23.60
C ARG A 1027 24.81 -13.61 -23.72
N LEU A 1028 23.82 -12.83 -24.17
CA LEU A 1028 23.93 -11.40 -24.48
C LEU A 1028 22.86 -10.61 -23.73
N GLU A 1029 23.27 -9.80 -22.75
CA GLU A 1029 22.46 -8.73 -22.16
C GLU A 1029 22.84 -7.39 -22.82
N THR A 1030 21.88 -6.72 -23.47
CA THR A 1030 22.16 -5.60 -24.39
C THR A 1030 21.24 -4.39 -24.22
N TRP A 1031 21.81 -3.19 -24.35
CA TRP A 1031 21.13 -1.90 -24.37
C TRP A 1031 21.64 -1.14 -25.61
N GLY A 1032 20.75 -0.53 -26.41
CA GLY A 1032 21.16 0.40 -27.49
C GLY A 1032 21.67 -0.16 -28.83
N LEU A 1033 21.52 -1.47 -29.11
CA LEU A 1033 22.02 -2.11 -30.35
C LEU A 1033 21.27 -1.69 -31.64
N GLY A 1034 21.65 -0.53 -32.17
CA GLY A 1034 21.04 0.05 -33.38
C GLY A 1034 21.49 -0.52 -34.72
N SER A 1035 22.64 -1.22 -34.80
CA SER A 1035 23.34 -1.53 -36.06
C SER A 1035 23.04 -2.90 -36.67
N GLU A 1036 23.18 -3.00 -38.00
CA GLU A 1036 23.08 -4.26 -38.75
C GLU A 1036 24.31 -5.18 -38.58
N ALA A 1037 25.32 -4.76 -37.82
CA ALA A 1037 26.58 -5.51 -37.65
C ALA A 1037 26.37 -6.83 -36.91
N VAL A 1038 25.67 -6.82 -35.77
CA VAL A 1038 25.55 -7.99 -34.88
C VAL A 1038 24.98 -9.25 -35.57
N PRO A 1039 23.89 -9.18 -36.37
CA PRO A 1039 23.43 -10.32 -37.17
C PRO A 1039 24.51 -10.92 -38.08
N ALA A 1040 25.33 -10.08 -38.73
CA ALA A 1040 26.41 -10.54 -39.61
C ALA A 1040 27.61 -11.15 -38.86
N VAL A 1041 27.82 -10.80 -37.58
CA VAL A 1041 28.79 -11.48 -36.70
C VAL A 1041 28.28 -12.86 -36.29
N LEU A 1042 27.02 -12.94 -35.87
CA LEU A 1042 26.42 -14.18 -35.38
C LEU A 1042 26.44 -15.27 -36.47
N GLY A 1043 26.25 -14.90 -37.74
CA GLY A 1043 26.40 -15.81 -38.88
C GLY A 1043 27.81 -16.34 -39.15
N GLN A 1044 28.82 -15.98 -38.35
CA GLN A 1044 30.20 -16.50 -38.42
C GLN A 1044 30.54 -17.44 -37.24
N LEU A 1045 29.63 -17.58 -36.26
CA LEU A 1045 29.86 -18.38 -35.05
C LEU A 1045 29.38 -19.84 -35.24
N ASP A 1046 29.89 -20.54 -36.25
CA ASP A 1046 29.44 -21.90 -36.64
C ASP A 1046 29.45 -22.92 -35.49
N GLY A 1047 30.30 -22.75 -34.47
CA GLY A 1047 30.32 -23.60 -33.27
C GLY A 1047 29.16 -23.41 -32.29
N LEU A 1048 28.34 -22.36 -32.46
CA LEU A 1048 27.33 -21.95 -31.48
C LEU A 1048 26.12 -22.89 -31.47
N THR A 1049 25.86 -23.51 -30.32
CA THR A 1049 24.76 -24.48 -30.14
C THR A 1049 23.63 -23.95 -29.25
N HIS A 1050 23.93 -23.03 -28.34
CA HIS A 1050 22.97 -22.41 -27.43
C HIS A 1050 23.15 -20.88 -27.42
N MET A 1051 22.06 -20.14 -27.57
CA MET A 1051 22.09 -18.67 -27.52
C MET A 1051 21.01 -18.11 -26.59
N GLU A 1052 21.35 -17.13 -25.76
CA GLU A 1052 20.38 -16.34 -24.97
C GLU A 1052 20.51 -14.83 -25.24
N VAL A 1053 19.38 -14.15 -25.44
CA VAL A 1053 19.30 -12.70 -25.67
C VAL A 1053 18.35 -12.05 -24.66
N ALA A 1054 18.81 -10.96 -24.04
CA ALA A 1054 18.04 -10.16 -23.10
C ALA A 1054 18.30 -8.65 -23.28
N GLY A 1055 17.29 -7.84 -22.94
CA GLY A 1055 17.31 -6.38 -23.05
C GLY A 1055 16.55 -5.82 -24.25
N HIS A 1056 16.33 -4.51 -24.23
CA HIS A 1056 15.46 -3.82 -25.18
C HIS A 1056 16.15 -3.37 -26.48
N GLY A 1057 17.47 -3.64 -26.62
CA GLY A 1057 18.31 -2.99 -27.62
C GLY A 1057 18.28 -3.57 -29.04
N PHE A 1058 17.98 -4.85 -29.24
CA PHE A 1058 18.29 -5.56 -30.49
C PHE A 1058 17.40 -5.11 -31.67
N SER A 1059 17.90 -4.22 -32.53
CA SER A 1059 17.11 -3.61 -33.62
C SER A 1059 17.02 -4.46 -34.89
N GLY A 1060 18.12 -5.14 -35.25
CA GLY A 1060 18.36 -5.68 -36.59
C GLY A 1060 17.55 -6.92 -36.99
N SER A 1061 17.78 -7.36 -38.23
CA SER A 1061 17.11 -8.54 -38.80
C SER A 1061 17.57 -9.85 -38.13
N TRP A 1062 16.60 -10.65 -37.68
CA TRP A 1062 16.83 -11.96 -37.09
C TRP A 1062 17.10 -13.04 -38.14
N GLU A 1063 17.00 -12.72 -39.44
CA GLU A 1063 17.28 -13.67 -40.53
C GLU A 1063 18.70 -14.24 -40.48
N ALA A 1064 19.70 -13.48 -40.04
CA ALA A 1064 21.10 -13.93 -40.11
C ALA A 1064 21.38 -15.16 -39.22
N LEU A 1065 20.54 -15.42 -38.21
CA LEU A 1065 20.61 -16.65 -37.41
C LEU A 1065 20.38 -17.91 -38.27
N ARG A 1066 19.81 -17.82 -39.48
CA ARG A 1066 19.70 -18.94 -40.43
C ARG A 1066 21.06 -19.53 -40.85
N HIS A 1067 22.14 -18.74 -40.71
CA HIS A 1067 23.49 -19.18 -41.05
C HIS A 1067 24.10 -20.05 -39.94
N LEU A 1068 23.58 -20.00 -38.70
CA LEU A 1068 24.00 -20.85 -37.59
C LEU A 1068 23.46 -22.28 -37.72
N GLN A 1069 24.14 -23.10 -38.53
CA GLN A 1069 23.72 -24.48 -38.82
C GLN A 1069 23.72 -25.38 -37.56
N HIS A 1070 24.48 -25.01 -36.53
CA HIS A 1070 24.64 -25.76 -35.29
C HIS A 1070 23.80 -25.26 -34.10
N LEU A 1071 23.09 -24.12 -34.23
CA LEU A 1071 22.21 -23.62 -33.17
C LEU A 1071 21.08 -24.63 -32.93
N ARG A 1072 20.85 -25.02 -31.67
CA ARG A 1072 19.79 -25.97 -31.26
C ARG A 1072 18.88 -25.41 -30.20
N GLU A 1073 19.41 -24.56 -29.31
CA GLU A 1073 18.64 -23.89 -28.26
C GLU A 1073 18.72 -22.36 -28.38
N LEU A 1074 17.57 -21.69 -28.36
CA LEU A 1074 17.46 -20.23 -28.39
C LEU A 1074 16.57 -19.73 -27.25
N SER A 1075 17.06 -18.76 -26.47
CA SER A 1075 16.34 -18.13 -25.37
C SER A 1075 16.24 -16.62 -25.59
N VAL A 1076 15.04 -16.06 -25.49
CA VAL A 1076 14.79 -14.62 -25.67
C VAL A 1076 13.95 -14.11 -24.51
N GLN A 1077 14.54 -13.33 -23.61
CA GLN A 1077 13.90 -12.94 -22.34
C GLN A 1077 12.90 -11.78 -22.44
N ASP A 1078 12.81 -11.12 -23.59
CA ASP A 1078 12.17 -9.80 -23.78
C ASP A 1078 11.12 -9.77 -24.91
N VAL A 1079 10.04 -9.00 -24.69
CA VAL A 1079 8.89 -8.85 -25.60
C VAL A 1079 9.24 -8.16 -26.91
N ALA A 1080 10.11 -7.14 -26.87
CA ALA A 1080 10.55 -6.42 -28.08
C ALA A 1080 11.39 -7.34 -28.98
N CYS A 1081 12.24 -8.17 -28.38
CA CYS A 1081 12.99 -9.20 -29.10
C CYS A 1081 12.05 -10.29 -29.66
N TRP A 1082 11.11 -10.82 -28.87
CA TRP A 1082 10.10 -11.77 -29.36
C TRP A 1082 9.29 -11.23 -30.55
N ARG A 1083 8.80 -9.98 -30.46
CA ARG A 1083 8.01 -9.32 -31.51
C ARG A 1083 8.74 -9.18 -32.85
N ARG A 1084 10.08 -9.18 -32.85
CA ARG A 1084 10.94 -9.19 -34.05
C ARG A 1084 11.26 -10.63 -34.49
N LEU A 1085 11.75 -11.48 -33.58
CA LEU A 1085 12.10 -12.89 -33.83
C LEU A 1085 10.98 -13.67 -34.52
N ARG A 1086 9.73 -13.51 -34.09
CA ARG A 1086 8.56 -14.26 -34.59
C ARG A 1086 8.39 -14.25 -36.12
N ALA A 1087 8.83 -13.19 -36.81
CA ALA A 1087 8.74 -13.09 -38.27
C ALA A 1087 9.78 -13.97 -38.98
N SER A 1088 10.96 -14.14 -38.37
CA SER A 1088 12.04 -15.00 -38.87
C SER A 1088 11.97 -16.43 -38.33
N LEU A 1089 11.10 -16.71 -37.35
CA LEU A 1089 11.01 -18.02 -36.67
C LEU A 1089 10.88 -19.23 -37.61
N PRO A 1090 10.10 -19.20 -38.71
CA PRO A 1090 10.03 -20.33 -39.65
C PRO A 1090 11.33 -20.58 -40.43
N ALA A 1091 12.23 -19.59 -40.52
CA ALA A 1091 13.54 -19.74 -41.17
C ALA A 1091 14.62 -20.35 -40.24
N LEU A 1092 14.34 -20.48 -38.93
CA LEU A 1092 15.29 -21.01 -37.94
C LEU A 1092 15.15 -22.54 -37.79
N GLY A 1093 15.09 -23.27 -38.92
CA GLY A 1093 14.79 -24.71 -38.97
C GLY A 1093 15.79 -25.63 -38.24
N THR A 1094 16.89 -25.09 -37.72
CA THR A 1094 17.88 -25.78 -36.88
C THR A 1094 17.55 -25.76 -35.38
N VAL A 1095 16.73 -24.79 -34.94
CA VAL A 1095 16.37 -24.62 -33.52
C VAL A 1095 15.30 -25.65 -33.13
N THR A 1096 15.59 -26.42 -32.08
CA THR A 1096 14.70 -27.48 -31.57
C THR A 1096 14.18 -27.21 -30.16
N SER A 1097 14.78 -26.24 -29.46
CA SER A 1097 14.44 -25.81 -28.10
C SER A 1097 14.34 -24.28 -28.10
N LEU A 1098 13.17 -23.73 -27.74
CA LEU A 1098 12.91 -22.29 -27.74
C LEU A 1098 12.38 -21.83 -26.37
N ALA A 1099 12.97 -20.79 -25.80
CA ALA A 1099 12.46 -20.12 -24.61
C ALA A 1099 12.11 -18.65 -24.91
N VAL A 1100 10.93 -18.20 -24.49
CA VAL A 1100 10.39 -16.85 -24.79
C VAL A 1100 9.88 -16.17 -23.53
N GLY A 1101 10.30 -14.92 -23.30
CA GLY A 1101 9.82 -14.03 -22.26
C GLY A 1101 8.71 -13.10 -22.75
N GLY A 1102 7.48 -13.34 -22.29
CA GLY A 1102 6.28 -12.57 -22.63
C GLY A 1102 6.10 -11.26 -21.89
N GLY A 1103 6.89 -10.96 -20.85
CA GLY A 1103 6.92 -9.66 -20.15
C GLY A 1103 5.58 -9.11 -19.65
N GLY A 1104 4.58 -9.96 -19.41
CA GLY A 1104 3.20 -9.59 -19.04
C GLY A 1104 2.18 -9.76 -20.18
N ALA A 1105 2.61 -9.96 -21.43
CA ALA A 1105 1.72 -10.10 -22.58
C ALA A 1105 0.80 -11.32 -22.49
N GLU A 1106 -0.42 -11.17 -23.01
CA GLU A 1106 -1.42 -12.24 -23.05
C GLU A 1106 -1.15 -13.23 -24.18
N LEU A 1107 -1.22 -14.53 -23.87
CA LEU A 1107 -0.89 -15.62 -24.80
C LEU A 1107 -2.07 -15.94 -25.73
N THR A 1108 -2.31 -15.01 -26.67
CA THR A 1108 -3.41 -15.07 -27.64
C THR A 1108 -3.28 -16.24 -28.63
N GLU A 1109 -4.40 -16.65 -29.23
CA GLU A 1109 -4.43 -17.64 -30.32
C GLU A 1109 -3.47 -17.29 -31.47
N ARG A 1110 -3.36 -16.01 -31.82
CA ARG A 1110 -2.41 -15.53 -32.82
C ARG A 1110 -0.96 -15.87 -32.46
N ILE A 1111 -0.56 -15.72 -31.18
CA ILE A 1111 0.79 -16.08 -30.73
C ILE A 1111 1.00 -17.60 -30.80
N TRP A 1112 -0.02 -18.40 -30.49
CA TRP A 1112 0.03 -19.85 -30.67
C TRP A 1112 0.18 -20.27 -32.14
N GLN A 1113 -0.53 -19.60 -33.07
CA GLN A 1113 -0.38 -19.83 -34.51
C GLN A 1113 1.01 -19.39 -35.02
N GLU A 1114 1.51 -18.21 -34.59
CA GLU A 1114 2.85 -17.72 -34.90
C GLU A 1114 3.96 -18.68 -34.38
N LEU A 1115 3.75 -19.32 -33.22
CA LEU A 1115 4.64 -20.37 -32.69
C LEU A 1115 4.52 -21.71 -33.42
N ALA A 1116 3.33 -22.12 -33.83
CA ALA A 1116 3.09 -23.39 -34.53
C ALA A 1116 3.73 -23.42 -35.93
N GLY A 1117 4.01 -22.26 -36.54
CA GLY A 1117 4.77 -22.15 -37.79
C GLY A 1117 6.22 -22.65 -37.70
N ALA A 1118 6.79 -22.80 -36.49
CA ALA A 1118 8.11 -23.38 -36.27
C ALA A 1118 8.01 -24.91 -36.05
N THR A 1119 7.71 -25.65 -37.11
CA THR A 1119 7.37 -27.08 -37.09
C THR A 1119 8.43 -28.01 -36.50
N GLN A 1120 9.69 -27.58 -36.40
CA GLN A 1120 10.82 -28.37 -35.87
C GLN A 1120 10.97 -28.32 -34.33
N LEU A 1121 10.17 -27.51 -33.62
CA LEU A 1121 10.30 -27.34 -32.17
C LEU A 1121 9.91 -28.62 -31.40
N ARG A 1122 10.90 -29.18 -30.68
CA ARG A 1122 10.74 -30.32 -29.76
C ARG A 1122 10.58 -29.89 -28.31
N ALA A 1123 11.03 -28.70 -27.94
CA ALA A 1123 10.84 -28.09 -26.63
C ALA A 1123 10.48 -26.60 -26.75
N LEU A 1124 9.51 -26.15 -25.94
CA LEU A 1124 9.03 -24.77 -25.88
C LEU A 1124 8.84 -24.33 -24.43
N ALA A 1125 9.44 -23.21 -24.04
CA ALA A 1125 9.28 -22.59 -22.74
C ALA A 1125 8.73 -21.15 -22.88
N LEU A 1126 7.63 -20.86 -22.20
CA LEU A 1126 6.94 -19.57 -22.23
C LEU A 1126 6.94 -18.98 -20.81
N HIS A 1127 7.66 -17.89 -20.61
CA HIS A 1127 7.88 -17.28 -19.29
C HIS A 1127 7.27 -15.88 -19.24
N ARG A 1128 6.64 -15.50 -18.12
CA ARG A 1128 6.00 -14.18 -17.95
C ARG A 1128 4.92 -13.87 -19.01
N PHE A 1129 4.13 -14.86 -19.43
CA PHE A 1129 2.91 -14.63 -20.21
C PHE A 1129 1.67 -14.70 -19.31
N ALA A 1130 0.62 -13.92 -19.61
CA ALA A 1130 -0.71 -14.14 -19.05
C ALA A 1130 -1.45 -15.24 -19.85
N VAL A 1131 -2.13 -16.15 -19.16
CA VAL A 1131 -2.67 -17.39 -19.76
C VAL A 1131 -4.17 -17.49 -19.54
N ARG A 1132 -4.95 -17.48 -20.63
CA ARG A 1132 -6.37 -17.91 -20.62
C ARG A 1132 -6.49 -19.36 -21.11
N PRO A 1133 -7.52 -20.12 -20.67
CA PRO A 1133 -7.77 -21.46 -21.15
C PRO A 1133 -8.28 -21.46 -22.61
N LEU A 1134 -7.47 -21.95 -23.55
CA LEU A 1134 -7.84 -22.19 -24.95
C LEU A 1134 -7.53 -23.65 -25.35
N PRO A 1135 -8.52 -24.57 -25.36
CA PRO A 1135 -8.28 -26.01 -25.61
C PRO A 1135 -7.96 -26.40 -27.07
N ALA A 1136 -8.00 -25.46 -28.01
CA ALA A 1136 -7.95 -25.75 -29.46
C ALA A 1136 -6.52 -25.84 -30.02
N VAL A 1137 -5.71 -24.77 -29.85
CA VAL A 1137 -4.46 -24.57 -30.62
C VAL A 1137 -3.30 -25.46 -30.16
N ALA A 1138 -3.39 -26.07 -28.97
CA ALA A 1138 -2.40 -27.03 -28.48
C ALA A 1138 -2.28 -28.30 -29.37
N ARG A 1139 -3.22 -28.53 -30.29
CA ARG A 1139 -3.19 -29.63 -31.27
C ARG A 1139 -2.30 -29.35 -32.50
N SER A 1140 -1.85 -28.10 -32.68
CA SER A 1140 -1.09 -27.67 -33.87
C SER A 1140 0.41 -27.97 -33.83
N PHE A 1141 0.92 -28.60 -32.76
CA PHE A 1141 2.33 -28.89 -32.56
C PHE A 1141 2.64 -30.39 -32.67
N GLU A 1142 2.80 -30.88 -33.90
CA GLU A 1142 2.95 -32.32 -34.18
C GLU A 1142 4.25 -32.96 -33.62
N HIS A 1143 5.25 -32.15 -33.26
CA HIS A 1143 6.59 -32.64 -32.84
C HIS A 1143 7.03 -32.15 -31.44
N LEU A 1144 6.17 -31.44 -30.71
CA LEU A 1144 6.52 -30.80 -29.44
C LEU A 1144 6.48 -31.80 -28.27
N THR A 1145 7.66 -32.26 -27.83
CA THR A 1145 7.82 -33.25 -26.74
C THR A 1145 7.79 -32.64 -25.34
N ARG A 1146 8.09 -31.34 -25.20
CA ARG A 1146 8.18 -30.64 -23.92
C ARG A 1146 7.60 -29.21 -24.03
N LEU A 1147 6.64 -28.89 -23.18
CA LEU A 1147 6.05 -27.54 -23.06
C LEU A 1147 6.13 -27.09 -21.60
N SER A 1148 6.63 -25.88 -21.34
CA SER A 1148 6.70 -25.29 -19.99
C SER A 1148 6.18 -23.86 -19.99
N ILE A 1149 5.02 -23.61 -19.39
CA ILE A 1149 4.44 -22.27 -19.27
C ILE A 1149 4.56 -21.80 -17.82
N ARG A 1150 5.13 -20.61 -17.60
CA ARG A 1150 5.31 -19.98 -16.28
C ARG A 1150 4.77 -18.54 -16.32
N GLY A 1151 3.47 -18.40 -16.08
CA GLY A 1151 2.75 -17.13 -16.09
C GLY A 1151 2.49 -16.53 -14.71
N HIS A 1152 1.69 -15.46 -14.68
CA HIS A 1152 1.00 -15.00 -13.48
C HIS A 1152 -0.48 -15.35 -13.60
N GLY A 1153 -0.91 -16.34 -12.83
CA GLY A 1153 -2.22 -16.99 -12.95
C GLY A 1153 -2.11 -18.51 -12.81
N ILE A 1154 -3.03 -19.14 -12.08
CA ILE A 1154 -3.01 -20.58 -11.79
C ILE A 1154 -3.96 -21.32 -12.72
N LEU A 1155 -3.46 -22.34 -13.43
CA LEU A 1155 -4.24 -23.55 -13.71
C LEU A 1155 -3.31 -24.73 -14.05
N VAL A 1156 -3.70 -25.93 -13.60
CA VAL A 1156 -2.95 -27.18 -13.75
C VAL A 1156 -3.67 -28.09 -14.75
N ALA A 1157 -2.95 -28.53 -15.79
CA ALA A 1157 -3.33 -29.60 -16.70
C ALA A 1157 -2.05 -30.18 -17.35
N ALA A 1158 -1.84 -31.48 -17.51
CA ALA A 1158 -2.66 -32.63 -17.08
C ALA A 1158 -1.82 -33.91 -16.91
N ARG A 1159 -2.45 -34.96 -16.36
CA ARG A 1159 -2.06 -36.39 -16.38
C ARG A 1159 -0.65 -36.77 -15.88
N ASN A 1160 -0.66 -37.47 -14.74
CA ASN A 1160 0.37 -38.42 -14.26
C ASN A 1160 1.66 -37.85 -13.65
N ALA A 1161 1.54 -37.14 -12.53
CA ALA A 1161 2.47 -37.27 -11.39
C ALA A 1161 1.74 -36.99 -10.07
N LEU A 1162 2.05 -37.74 -9.01
CA LEU A 1162 1.50 -37.55 -7.66
C LEU A 1162 2.50 -36.76 -6.78
N ALA A 1163 2.07 -36.36 -5.59
CA ALA A 1163 2.88 -35.80 -4.49
C ALA A 1163 3.29 -34.32 -4.58
N CYS A 1164 2.33 -33.43 -4.30
CA CYS A 1164 2.56 -32.27 -3.44
C CYS A 1164 1.49 -32.32 -2.33
N PHE A 1165 1.88 -32.63 -1.09
CA PHE A 1165 0.99 -32.57 0.07
C PHE A 1165 1.55 -31.60 1.12
N CYS A 1166 0.66 -30.91 1.81
CA CYS A 1166 1.00 -29.78 2.66
C CYS A 1166 1.17 -30.16 4.14
N CYS A 1167 1.75 -29.23 4.89
CA CYS A 1167 1.62 -29.05 6.34
C CYS A 1167 2.25 -30.11 7.28
N LEU A 1168 3.02 -29.58 8.23
CA LEU A 1168 2.98 -30.07 9.62
C LEU A 1168 3.00 -28.89 10.62
N CYS A 1169 2.18 -27.89 10.35
CA CYS A 1169 1.82 -26.88 11.34
C CYS A 1169 0.68 -27.44 12.22
N LEU A 1170 1.02 -28.05 13.34
CA LEU A 1170 0.05 -28.43 14.38
C LEU A 1170 0.41 -27.71 15.68
N ALA A 1171 -0.50 -26.85 16.15
CA ALA A 1171 -0.37 -26.18 17.43
C ALA A 1171 -0.75 -27.14 18.57
N CYS A 1172 0.24 -27.55 19.37
CA CYS A 1172 0.04 -28.28 20.63
C CYS A 1172 1.17 -27.95 21.61
N ARG A 1173 0.82 -27.76 22.90
CA ARG A 1173 1.79 -27.44 23.97
C ARG A 1173 2.60 -28.68 24.35
N TRP A 1174 3.83 -28.81 23.85
CA TRP A 1174 4.74 -29.93 24.16
C TRP A 1174 5.96 -29.50 25.00
N PRO A 1175 6.40 -30.29 25.99
CA PRO A 1175 7.62 -30.03 26.78
C PRO A 1175 8.92 -29.94 25.98
N ARG A 1176 9.95 -29.32 26.58
CA ARG A 1176 11.26 -29.06 25.95
C ARG A 1176 12.07 -30.31 25.59
N SER A 1177 11.73 -31.48 26.13
CA SER A 1177 12.32 -32.76 25.76
C SER A 1177 11.93 -33.22 24.36
N ASP A 1178 10.69 -32.92 23.95
CA ASP A 1178 10.03 -33.73 22.92
C ASP A 1178 10.22 -33.16 21.50
N ILE A 1179 10.57 -31.86 21.41
CA ILE A 1179 10.99 -31.22 20.16
C ILE A 1179 12.24 -31.92 19.58
N ALA A 1180 13.17 -32.38 20.43
CA ALA A 1180 14.34 -33.13 19.99
C ALA A 1180 13.94 -34.47 19.36
N CYS A 1181 12.98 -35.19 19.98
CA CYS A 1181 12.44 -36.44 19.44
C CYS A 1181 11.66 -36.23 18.13
N LEU A 1182 10.89 -35.14 18.01
CA LEU A 1182 10.10 -34.84 16.82
C LEU A 1182 11.00 -34.43 15.63
N VAL A 1183 12.07 -33.67 15.89
CA VAL A 1183 13.13 -33.41 14.90
C VAL A 1183 13.89 -34.70 14.53
N ALA A 1184 14.25 -35.54 15.50
CA ALA A 1184 14.92 -36.82 15.23
C ALA A 1184 14.05 -37.77 14.38
N ALA A 1185 12.74 -37.83 14.63
CA ALA A 1185 11.80 -38.60 13.81
C ALA A 1185 11.70 -38.07 12.38
N ALA A 1186 11.64 -36.73 12.20
CA ALA A 1186 11.66 -36.11 10.88
C ALA A 1186 12.97 -36.37 10.12
N PHE A 1187 14.12 -36.30 10.81
CA PHE A 1187 15.44 -36.70 10.28
C PHE A 1187 15.44 -38.15 9.79
N ALA A 1188 15.05 -39.09 10.65
CA ALA A 1188 15.05 -40.52 10.35
C ALA A 1188 14.15 -40.89 9.15
N HIS A 1189 13.05 -40.16 8.96
CA HIS A 1189 12.14 -40.38 7.83
C HIS A 1189 12.59 -39.69 6.53
N ALA A 1190 13.35 -38.59 6.61
CA ALA A 1190 13.79 -37.82 5.44
C ALA A 1190 15.09 -38.34 4.79
N LEU A 1191 16.01 -38.89 5.59
CA LEU A 1191 17.34 -39.33 5.14
C LEU A 1191 17.38 -40.34 3.97
N PRO A 1192 16.46 -41.33 3.85
CA PRO A 1192 16.49 -42.28 2.73
C PRO A 1192 16.18 -41.67 1.35
N TYR A 1193 15.79 -40.39 1.29
CA TYR A 1193 15.18 -39.77 0.10
C TYR A 1193 15.85 -38.45 -0.35
N GLY A 1194 16.93 -38.01 0.31
CA GLY A 1194 17.73 -36.85 -0.13
C GLY A 1194 17.05 -35.47 0.01
N TYR A 1195 16.11 -35.31 0.95
CA TYR A 1195 15.39 -34.05 1.13
C TYR A 1195 16.24 -32.92 1.75
N VAL A 1196 15.93 -31.67 1.40
CA VAL A 1196 16.50 -30.46 2.01
C VAL A 1196 15.76 -30.12 3.30
N LEU A 1197 16.48 -30.05 4.43
CA LEU A 1197 15.89 -29.63 5.70
C LEU A 1197 16.00 -28.10 5.89
N LEU A 1198 14.85 -27.45 6.06
CA LEU A 1198 14.72 -26.04 6.41
C LEU A 1198 14.41 -25.89 7.90
N ILE A 1199 15.40 -25.47 8.70
CA ILE A 1199 15.18 -25.10 10.09
C ILE A 1199 15.00 -23.58 10.17
N ALA A 1200 13.75 -23.15 10.30
CA ALA A 1200 13.41 -21.82 10.78
C ALA A 1200 13.36 -21.84 12.32
N GLY A 1201 13.94 -20.83 12.96
CA GLY A 1201 13.88 -20.72 14.43
C GLY A 1201 12.47 -20.41 14.92
N VAL A 1202 11.87 -21.33 15.67
CA VAL A 1202 10.65 -21.09 16.44
C VAL A 1202 11.04 -20.37 17.74
N ASP A 1203 10.36 -19.28 18.09
CA ASP A 1203 10.58 -18.59 19.37
C ASP A 1203 9.99 -19.40 20.54
N ARG A 1204 10.18 -18.94 21.77
CA ARG A 1204 9.71 -19.62 23.00
C ARG A 1204 8.27 -19.25 23.40
N THR A 1205 7.48 -18.84 22.43
CA THR A 1205 6.06 -18.45 22.50
C THR A 1205 5.26 -19.25 21.49
#